data_AF-A0A5N7CX98-F1
#
_entry.id   AF-A0A5N7CX98-F1
#
_cell.length_a   1.000
_cell.length_b   1.000
_cell.length_c   1.000
_cell.angle_alpha   90.00
_cell.angle_beta   90.00
_cell.angle_gamma   90.00
#
_symmetry.space_group_name_H-M   'P 1'
#
loop_
_entity.id
_entity.type
_entity.pdbx_description
1 polymer ?
#
loop_
_entity_poly.entity_id
_entity_poly.type
_entity_poly.pdbx_seq_one_letter_code
_entity_poly.pdbx_strand_id
1 'polypeptide(L)'
;MLAGSENPPSNGGDGPKLRAACENCRQSKVKCNLGGKNTCIRCLRHGLPCRYRVANRSGKPKGSKNRATLRKLGQLQETSAVQVSGRSSKRRTLQATEPPRAEQELNRSDSETREPSQQLTDSPLSQTSTANTCLLLSESPADYATSYRDPLPDSTHAASMSPTFLQKEFITKGLTSFPLAVHIPNVLQPVCDCGETIEFHANTLQHIVADPIHTRFDQGLQAVKEALSVCRRFLQCHSCHKDNTHVLISVTTLGLALQLFNYWISYQCAAHVCTSNDEVGYGAYELGPEETRRVRRVLIRGRLQQCKEVVASLKGTIELSSADLEGTWLQQVIRGYEGTVEAYLQPMGCMAHRLSQISSHLNYPQGLLANQVAIITGGGQGIGAETAKLFANEGAKVVIADIDAEKATNTANAINAAGPNRAIAVTGDILDDAYIESLVKKAAEFGNGKIHVIVNNAGFTWDGVIHKITDKQWDTMLAVHNTAPFKLVRAAAKYFRVKDGEPRVIINISSTSGIHGNAGQANYALAKAGVVGLTKTIAKEWGPAFGVRSNTIAFGHVQTRLTAAKEKGAFITTPDGTKVALGIPGKQLESRKGGAGEQKQTYPDIPLGRPASPEEAAKSVLAVASPLFSYVTGETIRVTGGRNM
;
A
#
# COMPACT_ATOMS: atom_id res chain seq x y z
N MET A 1 -19.95 -64.58 -27.72
CA MET A 1 -21.00 -63.62 -28.12
C MET A 1 -20.32 -62.26 -28.10
N LEU A 2 -19.75 -61.70 -29.18
CA LEU A 2 -20.05 -61.77 -30.63
C LEU A 2 -21.42 -61.20 -31.03
N ALA A 3 -21.39 -60.39 -32.11
CA ALA A 3 -22.46 -59.60 -32.74
C ALA A 3 -23.08 -58.47 -31.88
N GLY A 4 -23.29 -57.24 -32.35
CA GLY A 4 -22.78 -56.56 -33.56
C GLY A 4 -23.85 -56.18 -34.61
N SER A 5 -23.96 -54.88 -34.90
CA SER A 5 -24.57 -54.29 -36.11
C SER A 5 -24.15 -52.81 -36.24
N GLU A 6 -24.42 -52.16 -37.37
CA GLU A 6 -23.83 -50.85 -37.74
C GLU A 6 -24.85 -49.72 -37.93
N ASN A 7 -24.31 -48.49 -37.94
CA ASN A 7 -24.80 -47.27 -38.60
C ASN A 7 -25.90 -46.41 -37.93
N PRO A 8 -25.97 -45.08 -38.23
CA PRO A 8 -26.52 -44.08 -37.31
C PRO A 8 -27.66 -43.19 -37.87
N PRO A 9 -28.36 -42.43 -37.01
CA PRO A 9 -29.15 -41.26 -37.42
C PRO A 9 -28.40 -39.92 -37.25
N SER A 10 -28.56 -39.09 -38.27
CA SER A 10 -28.10 -37.72 -38.51
C SER A 10 -28.21 -36.65 -37.40
N ASN A 11 -27.38 -35.59 -37.58
CA ASN A 11 -27.57 -34.17 -37.21
C ASN A 11 -27.51 -33.74 -35.72
N GLY A 12 -26.53 -32.88 -35.39
CA GLY A 12 -26.37 -32.35 -34.02
C GLY A 12 -25.33 -31.23 -33.78
N GLY A 13 -24.90 -30.46 -34.79
CA GLY A 13 -24.15 -29.19 -34.62
C GLY A 13 -22.82 -29.24 -33.86
N ASP A 14 -21.74 -29.73 -34.48
CA ASP A 14 -20.40 -29.83 -33.87
C ASP A 14 -19.77 -28.44 -33.57
N GLY A 15 -19.38 -28.21 -32.31
CA GLY A 15 -18.88 -26.93 -31.82
C GLY A 15 -17.41 -26.64 -32.17
N PRO A 16 -16.93 -25.39 -32.02
CA PRO A 16 -15.57 -25.00 -32.42
C PRO A 16 -14.49 -25.60 -31.50
N LYS A 17 -13.89 -26.71 -31.95
CA LYS A 17 -12.84 -27.49 -31.27
C LYS A 17 -11.72 -26.60 -30.71
N LEU A 18 -11.39 -26.82 -29.44
CA LEU A 18 -10.42 -26.04 -28.66
C LEU A 18 -9.00 -26.14 -29.25
N ARG A 19 -8.24 -25.04 -29.19
CA ARG A 19 -6.81 -25.01 -29.60
C ARG A 19 -5.95 -24.65 -28.41
N ALA A 20 -5.09 -25.58 -27.98
CA ALA A 20 -4.12 -25.36 -26.92
C ALA A 20 -2.98 -24.42 -27.36
N ALA A 21 -2.56 -23.54 -26.45
CA ALA A 21 -1.37 -22.72 -26.60
C ALA A 21 -0.70 -22.56 -25.23
N CYS A 22 0.62 -22.77 -25.16
CA CYS A 22 1.38 -22.53 -23.93
C CYS A 22 1.42 -21.04 -23.56
N GLU A 23 1.56 -20.76 -22.26
CA GLU A 23 1.45 -19.42 -21.69
C GLU A 23 2.47 -18.42 -22.31
N ASN A 24 3.72 -18.85 -22.54
CA ASN A 24 4.77 -18.04 -23.17
C ASN A 24 4.36 -17.52 -24.57
N CYS A 25 3.56 -18.30 -25.33
CA CYS A 25 3.04 -17.88 -26.63
C CYS A 25 1.76 -17.03 -26.49
N ARG A 26 0.90 -17.34 -25.51
CA ARG A 26 -0.30 -16.56 -25.17
C ARG A 26 0.04 -15.12 -24.79
N GLN A 27 1.00 -14.93 -23.87
CA GLN A 27 1.41 -13.60 -23.39
C GLN A 27 2.01 -12.74 -24.51
N SER A 28 2.90 -13.32 -25.34
CA SER A 28 3.43 -12.64 -26.52
C SER A 28 2.42 -12.48 -27.68
N LYS A 29 1.20 -13.04 -27.56
CA LYS A 29 0.15 -13.04 -28.61
C LYS A 29 0.59 -13.69 -29.94
N VAL A 30 1.54 -14.64 -29.87
CA VAL A 30 2.10 -15.37 -31.03
C VAL A 30 1.43 -16.74 -31.16
N LYS A 31 1.21 -17.20 -32.40
CA LYS A 31 0.65 -18.54 -32.69
C LYS A 31 1.57 -19.64 -32.10
N CYS A 32 1.07 -20.35 -31.10
CA CYS A 32 1.75 -21.54 -30.57
C CYS A 32 1.67 -22.68 -31.61
N ASN A 33 2.79 -23.38 -31.84
CA ASN A 33 2.84 -24.55 -32.72
C ASN A 33 3.27 -25.79 -31.93
N LEU A 34 2.29 -26.58 -31.50
CA LEU A 34 2.45 -27.82 -30.74
C LEU A 34 2.27 -29.02 -31.67
N GLY A 35 3.32 -29.34 -32.43
CA GLY A 35 3.37 -30.54 -33.28
C GLY A 35 3.59 -31.82 -32.47
N GLY A 36 2.60 -32.22 -31.66
CA GLY A 36 2.58 -33.43 -30.83
C GLY A 36 3.52 -33.44 -29.61
N LYS A 37 4.71 -32.84 -29.71
CA LYS A 37 5.75 -32.85 -28.67
C LYS A 37 5.37 -32.03 -27.42
N ASN A 38 6.07 -32.28 -26.31
CA ASN A 38 5.83 -31.61 -25.02
C ASN A 38 6.27 -30.12 -24.99
N THR A 39 7.06 -29.68 -25.97
CA THR A 39 7.57 -28.30 -26.09
C THR A 39 7.23 -27.73 -27.46
N CYS A 40 6.68 -26.51 -27.52
CA CYS A 40 6.42 -25.84 -28.79
C CYS A 40 7.71 -25.29 -29.44
N ILE A 41 7.74 -25.16 -30.77
CA ILE A 41 8.95 -24.78 -31.53
C ILE A 41 9.57 -23.45 -31.02
N ARG A 42 8.75 -22.47 -30.64
CA ARG A 42 9.23 -21.18 -30.10
C ARG A 42 9.89 -21.35 -28.73
N CYS A 43 9.27 -22.09 -27.82
CA CYS A 43 9.86 -22.36 -26.50
C CYS A 43 11.18 -23.12 -26.65
N LEU A 44 11.22 -24.14 -27.52
CA LEU A 44 12.44 -24.90 -27.82
C LEU A 44 13.58 -24.02 -28.35
N ARG A 45 13.30 -23.14 -29.32
CA ARG A 45 14.30 -22.22 -29.90
C ARG A 45 14.86 -21.20 -28.91
N HIS A 46 14.11 -20.85 -27.86
CA HIS A 46 14.53 -19.87 -26.85
C HIS A 46 14.87 -20.48 -25.48
N GLY A 47 15.01 -21.81 -25.38
CA GLY A 47 15.35 -22.50 -24.13
C GLY A 47 14.28 -22.41 -23.03
N LEU A 48 13.05 -22.02 -23.36
CA LEU A 48 12.01 -21.72 -22.36
C LEU A 48 11.20 -22.97 -21.97
N PRO A 49 10.91 -23.20 -20.68
CA PRO A 49 10.01 -24.27 -20.25
C PRO A 49 8.58 -24.03 -20.75
N CYS A 50 7.94 -25.09 -21.26
CA CYS A 50 6.63 -25.03 -21.91
C CYS A 50 5.52 -25.58 -20.99
N ARG A 51 5.04 -24.76 -20.05
CA ARG A 51 4.03 -25.17 -19.05
C ARG A 51 2.57 -25.07 -19.54
N TYR A 52 1.75 -26.00 -19.03
CA TYR A 52 0.29 -26.18 -19.19
C TYR A 52 -0.25 -26.47 -20.60
N ARG A 53 -1.30 -27.33 -20.66
CA ARG A 53 -1.88 -27.87 -21.91
C ARG A 53 -3.37 -27.58 -22.14
N VAL A 54 -4.14 -27.14 -21.15
CA VAL A 54 -5.60 -26.89 -21.29
C VAL A 54 -6.04 -25.65 -20.50
N ALA A 55 -6.76 -24.71 -21.13
CA ALA A 55 -7.53 -23.62 -20.51
C ALA A 55 -8.50 -22.98 -21.53
N ASN A 56 -9.55 -22.30 -21.05
CA ASN A 56 -10.68 -21.85 -21.88
C ASN A 56 -10.58 -20.38 -22.40
N ARG A 57 -11.50 -20.01 -23.31
CA ARG A 57 -11.57 -18.67 -23.93
C ARG A 57 -12.07 -17.59 -22.96
N SER A 58 -11.45 -16.40 -23.02
CA SER A 58 -12.12 -15.11 -22.81
C SER A 58 -12.09 -14.30 -24.12
N GLY A 59 -13.08 -13.43 -24.32
CA GLY A 59 -13.46 -12.95 -25.66
C GLY A 59 -12.72 -11.71 -26.20
N LYS A 60 -12.89 -11.50 -27.51
CA LYS A 60 -12.87 -10.17 -28.14
C LYS A 60 -14.24 -9.92 -28.78
N PRO A 61 -14.77 -8.68 -28.78
CA PRO A 61 -16.06 -8.37 -29.39
C PRO A 61 -16.04 -8.56 -30.92
N LYS A 62 -17.19 -8.95 -31.49
CA LYS A 62 -17.42 -8.95 -32.94
C LYS A 62 -17.31 -7.51 -33.47
N GLY A 63 -16.63 -7.33 -34.61
CA GLY A 63 -16.61 -6.04 -35.36
C GLY A 63 -15.23 -5.49 -35.72
N SER A 64 -14.17 -5.87 -35.01
CA SER A 64 -12.80 -5.36 -35.28
C SER A 64 -12.22 -5.93 -36.58
N LYS A 65 -12.40 -5.20 -37.69
CA LYS A 65 -11.67 -5.44 -38.96
C LYS A 65 -10.25 -4.88 -38.82
N ASN A 66 -9.23 -5.64 -39.25
CA ASN A 66 -7.85 -5.16 -39.28
C ASN A 66 -7.67 -4.03 -40.31
N ARG A 67 -6.71 -3.13 -40.09
CA ARG A 67 -6.43 -1.96 -40.96
C ARG A 67 -6.17 -2.36 -42.43
N ALA A 68 -5.55 -3.52 -42.67
CA ALA A 68 -5.34 -4.08 -44.00
C ALA A 68 -6.65 -4.52 -44.69
N THR A 69 -7.63 -5.01 -43.92
CA THR A 69 -8.96 -5.39 -44.43
C THR A 69 -9.78 -4.16 -44.80
N LEU A 70 -9.70 -3.08 -44.00
CA LEU A 70 -10.38 -1.81 -44.31
C LEU A 70 -9.84 -1.16 -45.60
N ARG A 71 -8.51 -1.22 -45.83
CA ARG A 71 -7.90 -0.83 -47.11
C ARG A 71 -8.43 -1.66 -48.28
N LYS A 72 -8.45 -3.00 -48.17
CA LYS A 72 -9.00 -3.89 -49.22
C LYS A 72 -10.51 -3.72 -49.48
N LEU A 73 -11.26 -3.05 -48.62
CA LEU A 73 -12.68 -2.77 -48.79
C LEU A 73 -12.99 -1.34 -49.26
N GLY A 74 -11.97 -0.52 -49.55
CA GLY A 74 -12.16 0.90 -49.90
C GLY A 74 -12.67 1.78 -48.75
N GLN A 75 -12.79 1.24 -47.53
CA GLN A 75 -13.34 1.91 -46.34
C GLN A 75 -12.28 2.72 -45.58
N LEU A 76 -11.24 3.16 -46.27
CA LEU A 76 -10.18 4.04 -45.80
C LEU A 76 -9.81 4.96 -46.97
N GLN A 77 -10.26 6.21 -46.92
CA GLN A 77 -9.83 7.22 -47.88
C GLN A 77 -8.34 7.50 -47.71
N GLU A 78 -7.63 7.63 -48.84
CA GLU A 78 -6.24 8.05 -48.83
C GLU A 78 -6.17 9.56 -48.74
N THR A 79 -5.47 10.09 -47.73
CA THR A 79 -5.19 11.53 -47.62
C THR A 79 -4.12 11.89 -48.64
N SER A 80 -4.56 12.28 -49.84
CA SER A 80 -3.69 12.81 -50.90
C SER A 80 -2.78 13.91 -50.35
N ALA A 81 -1.49 13.87 -50.70
CA ALA A 81 -0.56 14.92 -50.33
C ALA A 81 -1.00 16.26 -50.95
N VAL A 82 -1.03 17.32 -50.15
CA VAL A 82 -1.40 18.66 -50.61
C VAL A 82 -0.33 19.17 -51.57
N GLN A 83 -0.67 19.23 -52.87
CA GLN A 83 0.13 19.97 -53.84
C GLN A 83 -0.01 21.47 -53.55
N VAL A 84 1.10 22.11 -53.18
CA VAL A 84 1.17 23.58 -53.12
C VAL A 84 1.30 24.10 -54.55
N SER A 85 0.28 24.82 -55.02
CA SER A 85 0.32 25.50 -56.31
C SER A 85 1.31 26.66 -56.29
N GLY A 86 2.13 26.77 -57.34
CA GLY A 86 3.26 27.69 -57.36
C GLY A 86 2.93 29.10 -57.86
N ARG A 87 3.72 30.08 -57.40
CA ARG A 87 4.06 31.29 -58.18
C ARG A 87 5.58 31.42 -58.24
N SER A 88 6.08 31.94 -59.35
CA SER A 88 7.47 31.80 -59.75
C SER A 88 8.36 32.99 -59.40
N SER A 89 9.63 32.71 -59.07
CA SER A 89 10.75 33.47 -59.63
C SER A 89 12.10 32.76 -59.48
N LYS A 90 12.79 32.63 -60.62
CA LYS A 90 14.26 32.57 -60.78
C LYS A 90 15.05 31.58 -59.89
N ARG A 91 15.22 30.35 -60.40
CA ARG A 91 16.43 29.54 -60.11
C ARG A 91 17.70 30.33 -60.49
N ARG A 92 18.77 30.18 -59.72
CA ARG A 92 20.15 30.28 -60.20
C ARG A 92 20.89 29.02 -59.77
N THR A 93 21.45 28.29 -60.73
CA THR A 93 22.08 26.98 -60.53
C THR A 93 23.52 27.13 -60.04
N LEU A 94 23.99 26.20 -59.21
CA LEU A 94 25.40 25.77 -59.15
C LEU A 94 25.45 24.30 -58.71
N GLN A 95 26.54 23.60 -59.05
CA GLN A 95 26.68 22.14 -58.93
C GLN A 95 27.56 21.75 -57.73
N ALA A 96 27.53 20.46 -57.37
CA ALA A 96 28.37 19.89 -56.32
C ALA A 96 29.70 19.36 -56.88
N THR A 97 30.75 19.41 -56.06
CA THR A 97 32.02 18.68 -56.23
C THR A 97 32.65 18.37 -54.87
N GLU A 98 33.04 17.11 -54.68
CA GLU A 98 34.02 16.63 -53.69
C GLU A 98 35.33 16.27 -54.43
N PRO A 99 36.40 15.79 -53.76
CA PRO A 99 37.09 16.26 -52.55
C PRO A 99 38.55 16.67 -52.92
N PRO A 100 39.55 16.63 -52.01
CA PRO A 100 40.29 15.37 -51.79
C PRO A 100 40.82 15.15 -50.35
N ARG A 101 41.46 13.99 -50.12
CA ARG A 101 42.24 13.63 -48.92
C ARG A 101 43.63 14.28 -48.91
N ALA A 102 44.27 14.30 -47.73
CA ALA A 102 45.71 14.19 -47.56
C ALA A 102 46.03 13.28 -46.37
N GLU A 103 47.18 12.59 -46.41
CA GLU A 103 47.71 11.67 -45.40
C GLU A 103 49.12 12.14 -45.00
N GLN A 104 49.57 11.92 -43.75
CA GLN A 104 50.98 11.62 -43.43
C GLN A 104 51.17 11.19 -41.96
N GLU A 105 52.33 10.57 -41.68
CA GLU A 105 52.60 9.78 -40.48
C GLU A 105 53.79 10.29 -39.63
N LEU A 106 53.89 9.72 -38.42
CA LEU A 106 55.09 9.50 -37.58
C LEU A 106 56.02 10.68 -37.20
N ASN A 107 56.21 10.85 -35.89
CA ASN A 107 57.47 10.36 -35.29
C ASN A 107 57.38 10.09 -33.76
N ARG A 108 58.40 9.40 -33.22
CA ARG A 108 58.53 8.93 -31.82
C ARG A 108 59.41 9.83 -30.95
N SER A 109 59.22 9.75 -29.63
CA SER A 109 60.31 9.67 -28.64
C SER A 109 59.81 9.07 -27.32
N ASP A 110 60.57 8.13 -26.74
CA ASP A 110 60.15 7.28 -25.61
C ASP A 110 60.66 7.76 -24.24
N SER A 111 60.00 7.32 -23.15
CA SER A 111 60.70 6.94 -21.89
C SER A 111 59.79 6.04 -21.03
N GLU A 112 60.34 4.93 -20.53
CA GLU A 112 59.62 3.91 -19.76
C GLU A 112 59.70 4.15 -18.24
N THR A 113 58.82 3.51 -17.44
CA THR A 113 59.29 2.46 -16.50
C THR A 113 58.17 1.64 -15.80
N ARG A 114 58.12 0.34 -16.13
CA ARG A 114 57.98 -0.82 -15.22
C ARG A 114 56.76 -0.99 -14.28
N GLU A 115 55.79 -1.75 -14.80
CA GLU A 115 55.34 -3.08 -14.32
C GLU A 115 56.28 -3.85 -13.35
N PRO A 116 55.79 -4.80 -12.50
CA PRO A 116 55.01 -5.95 -12.98
C PRO A 116 53.80 -6.46 -12.18
N SER A 117 53.12 -7.40 -12.83
CA SER A 117 51.82 -8.03 -12.52
C SER A 117 51.91 -9.52 -12.15
N GLN A 118 50.89 -10.03 -11.44
CA GLN A 118 50.44 -11.45 -11.30
C GLN A 118 49.11 -11.41 -10.50
N GLN A 119 47.95 -11.94 -10.95
CA GLN A 119 47.52 -13.29 -11.36
C GLN A 119 47.14 -14.27 -10.21
N LEU A 120 45.82 -14.56 -10.18
CA LEU A 120 45.16 -15.86 -9.91
C LEU A 120 44.97 -16.43 -8.48
N THR A 121 43.89 -17.21 -8.42
CA THR A 121 43.54 -18.34 -7.50
C THR A 121 43.10 -18.12 -6.05
N ASP A 122 41.91 -18.68 -5.80
CA ASP A 122 41.47 -19.52 -4.67
C ASP A 122 41.21 -18.98 -3.25
N SER A 123 40.11 -19.48 -2.68
CA SER A 123 39.78 -19.47 -1.25
C SER A 123 40.08 -20.83 -0.62
N PRO A 124 40.49 -20.87 0.66
CA PRO A 124 40.15 -22.00 1.52
C PRO A 124 39.50 -21.58 2.86
N LEU A 125 39.11 -22.59 3.63
CA LEU A 125 38.29 -22.50 4.85
C LEU A 125 39.10 -22.65 6.16
N SER A 126 38.51 -22.18 7.26
CA SER A 126 38.50 -22.82 8.60
C SER A 126 39.78 -22.98 9.43
N GLN A 127 39.77 -22.37 10.63
CA GLN A 127 40.19 -22.92 11.94
C GLN A 127 39.55 -22.02 13.04
N THR A 128 38.90 -22.39 14.16
CA THR A 128 38.73 -23.59 15.05
C THR A 128 39.56 -23.63 16.34
N SER A 129 38.98 -23.16 17.47
CA SER A 129 39.36 -23.43 18.90
C SER A 129 38.47 -22.56 19.82
N THR A 130 38.07 -22.86 21.07
CA THR A 130 38.06 -24.02 22.02
C THR A 130 37.13 -23.58 23.19
N ALA A 131 36.16 -24.33 23.73
CA ALA A 131 36.14 -25.60 24.50
C ALA A 131 35.91 -25.38 26.03
N ASN A 132 35.23 -26.33 26.69
CA ASN A 132 34.85 -26.49 28.13
C ASN A 132 33.35 -26.92 28.22
N THR A 133 32.86 -28.13 28.59
CA THR A 133 33.38 -29.43 29.11
C THR A 133 33.06 -29.73 30.59
N CYS A 134 31.99 -30.50 30.83
CA CYS A 134 31.77 -31.57 31.85
C CYS A 134 30.35 -32.19 31.62
N LEU A 135 30.08 -33.49 31.53
CA LEU A 135 30.23 -34.65 32.47
C LEU A 135 29.27 -34.55 33.68
N LEU A 136 28.51 -35.58 34.14
CA LEU A 136 28.27 -36.97 33.67
C LEU A 136 27.07 -37.64 34.46
N LEU A 137 26.59 -38.84 34.04
CA LEU A 137 25.77 -39.86 34.79
C LEU A 137 24.31 -39.49 35.19
N SER A 138 23.34 -40.41 35.41
CA SER A 138 23.18 -41.87 35.10
C SER A 138 21.71 -42.38 35.24
N GLU A 139 21.43 -43.56 34.67
CA GLU A 139 20.44 -44.60 35.10
C GLU A 139 18.91 -44.49 34.84
N SER A 140 18.27 -45.69 34.91
CA SER A 140 16.92 -46.17 34.50
C SER A 140 16.85 -47.70 34.82
N PRO A 141 15.74 -48.49 34.81
CA PRO A 141 14.31 -48.25 34.48
C PRO A 141 13.33 -48.82 35.56
N ALA A 142 12.13 -49.33 35.14
CA ALA A 142 11.14 -50.18 35.86
C ALA A 142 10.26 -49.48 36.93
N ASP A 143 8.98 -49.80 37.17
CA ASP A 143 7.96 -50.71 36.57
C ASP A 143 6.58 -49.96 36.55
N TYR A 144 5.38 -50.44 36.18
CA TYR A 144 4.71 -51.77 36.22
C TYR A 144 3.54 -51.83 35.20
N ALA A 145 2.87 -52.98 35.04
CA ALA A 145 1.94 -53.26 33.93
C ALA A 145 0.46 -53.59 34.28
N THR A 146 -0.44 -53.28 33.33
CA THR A 146 -1.71 -53.95 32.94
C THR A 146 -2.84 -54.27 33.95
N SER A 147 -4.09 -53.91 33.58
CA SER A 147 -5.27 -54.81 33.71
C SER A 147 -6.46 -54.47 32.77
N TYR A 148 -6.97 -55.49 32.04
CA TYR A 148 -8.36 -55.90 31.72
C TYR A 148 -9.57 -54.93 31.82
N ARG A 149 -10.74 -55.10 31.16
CA ARG A 149 -11.24 -55.72 29.89
C ARG A 149 -12.78 -55.48 29.81
N ASP A 150 -13.40 -55.66 28.65
CA ASP A 150 -14.82 -55.46 28.28
C ASP A 150 -15.83 -56.52 28.87
N PRO A 151 -17.17 -56.51 28.58
CA PRO A 151 -18.19 -55.44 28.56
C PRO A 151 -19.62 -55.81 29.10
N LEU A 152 -20.47 -54.79 29.38
CA LEU A 152 -21.97 -54.78 29.33
C LEU A 152 -22.73 -55.78 30.27
N PRO A 153 -24.09 -55.74 30.41
CA PRO A 153 -25.17 -54.93 29.76
C PRO A 153 -25.79 -53.88 30.74
N ASP A 154 -27.01 -53.29 30.63
CA ASP A 154 -28.20 -53.52 29.79
C ASP A 154 -29.03 -52.23 29.47
N SER A 155 -30.34 -52.20 29.73
CA SER A 155 -31.37 -51.25 29.25
C SER A 155 -32.24 -50.70 30.42
N THR A 156 -33.26 -49.82 30.31
CA THR A 156 -34.17 -49.34 29.23
C THR A 156 -34.20 -47.78 29.22
N HIS A 157 -35.13 -46.97 28.65
CA HIS A 157 -36.44 -47.07 27.97
C HIS A 157 -36.68 -45.73 27.19
N ALA A 158 -37.72 -45.44 26.39
CA ALA A 158 -38.91 -46.17 25.93
C ALA A 158 -39.36 -45.80 24.49
N ALA A 159 -39.96 -44.62 24.28
CA ALA A 159 -40.62 -44.19 23.02
C ALA A 159 -40.56 -42.64 22.86
N SER A 160 -40.53 -41.98 21.69
CA SER A 160 -41.05 -42.25 20.32
C SER A 160 -42.53 -41.90 20.09
N MET A 161 -42.82 -41.05 19.08
CA MET A 161 -43.99 -41.16 18.20
C MET A 161 -43.93 -40.19 16.99
N SER A 162 -44.45 -40.62 15.85
CA SER A 162 -44.73 -39.80 14.66
C SER A 162 -45.99 -40.34 13.93
N PRO A 163 -46.99 -39.50 13.56
CA PRO A 163 -48.24 -39.99 12.97
C PRO A 163 -48.25 -40.05 11.43
N THR A 164 -49.09 -40.93 10.89
CA THR A 164 -49.17 -41.30 9.46
C THR A 164 -50.44 -40.77 8.78
N PHE A 165 -50.41 -40.61 7.46
CA PHE A 165 -51.54 -40.17 6.62
C PHE A 165 -52.57 -41.28 6.35
N LEU A 166 -53.86 -40.92 6.22
CA LEU A 166 -54.90 -41.72 5.57
C LEU A 166 -55.85 -40.81 4.77
N GLN A 167 -56.52 -41.37 3.76
CA GLN A 167 -57.37 -40.65 2.80
C GLN A 167 -58.86 -40.98 3.01
N LYS A 168 -59.75 -39.99 2.82
CA LYS A 168 -60.73 -40.02 1.71
C LYS A 168 -61.55 -38.72 1.57
N GLU A 169 -61.95 -38.47 0.32
CA GLU A 169 -63.16 -37.76 -0.14
C GLU A 169 -63.56 -36.42 0.51
N PHE A 170 -63.42 -35.32 -0.25
CA PHE A 170 -64.58 -34.75 -0.96
C PHE A 170 -64.15 -33.95 -2.20
N ILE A 171 -65.08 -33.65 -3.11
CA ILE A 171 -64.81 -33.25 -4.51
C ILE A 171 -65.58 -31.97 -4.92
N THR A 172 -65.00 -31.19 -5.84
CA THR A 172 -65.54 -30.06 -6.64
C THR A 172 -65.87 -28.71 -5.98
N LYS A 173 -65.75 -27.66 -6.82
CA LYS A 173 -66.00 -26.21 -6.60
C LYS A 173 -64.92 -25.53 -5.72
N GLY A 174 -64.53 -24.27 -5.96
CA GLY A 174 -64.89 -23.33 -7.04
C GLY A 174 -64.11 -22.01 -6.90
N LEU A 175 -64.08 -21.18 -7.95
CA LEU A 175 -63.42 -19.86 -7.97
C LEU A 175 -63.97 -18.90 -6.91
N THR A 176 -63.12 -18.09 -6.26
CA THR A 176 -63.11 -16.60 -6.32
C THR A 176 -61.97 -15.99 -5.47
N SER A 177 -61.89 -14.66 -5.39
CA SER A 177 -60.72 -13.86 -4.99
C SER A 177 -60.73 -13.34 -3.53
N PHE A 178 -59.58 -12.78 -3.12
CA PHE A 178 -59.35 -11.69 -2.15
C PHE A 178 -60.51 -10.68 -1.97
N PRO A 179 -60.59 -9.91 -0.85
CA PRO A 179 -59.50 -9.51 0.08
C PRO A 179 -59.81 -9.78 1.58
N LEU A 180 -58.94 -9.53 2.56
CA LEU A 180 -58.51 -8.21 3.10
C LEU A 180 -57.18 -8.29 3.85
N ALA A 181 -56.48 -7.14 3.95
CA ALA A 181 -55.25 -7.02 4.71
C ALA A 181 -55.54 -6.98 6.22
N VAL A 182 -54.98 -7.94 6.98
CA VAL A 182 -54.87 -7.85 8.43
C VAL A 182 -53.45 -7.38 8.77
N HIS A 183 -53.37 -6.28 9.53
CA HIS A 183 -52.11 -5.75 10.04
C HIS A 183 -51.49 -6.78 10.99
N ILE A 184 -50.23 -7.18 10.77
CA ILE A 184 -49.47 -8.00 11.73
C ILE A 184 -48.57 -7.07 12.56
N PRO A 185 -48.93 -6.75 13.81
CA PRO A 185 -48.12 -5.91 14.68
C PRO A 185 -47.02 -6.74 15.37
N ASN A 186 -46.07 -7.26 14.58
CA ASN A 186 -44.71 -7.57 15.01
C ASN A 186 -43.87 -8.00 13.79
N VAL A 187 -43.03 -7.08 13.31
CA VAL A 187 -41.89 -7.46 12.47
C VAL A 187 -40.86 -8.10 13.39
N LEU A 188 -40.61 -9.40 13.21
CA LEU A 188 -39.53 -10.09 13.91
C LEU A 188 -38.22 -9.34 13.63
N GLN A 189 -37.60 -8.82 14.69
CA GLN A 189 -36.26 -8.23 14.59
C GLN A 189 -35.26 -9.31 14.18
N PRO A 190 -34.23 -8.98 13.38
CA PRO A 190 -33.15 -9.93 13.09
C PRO A 190 -32.40 -10.24 14.38
N VAL A 191 -32.59 -11.45 14.89
CA VAL A 191 -31.78 -12.03 15.99
C VAL A 191 -30.32 -12.09 15.52
N CYS A 192 -29.35 -11.86 16.40
CA CYS A 192 -27.96 -12.20 16.05
C CYS A 192 -27.61 -13.61 16.51
N ASP A 193 -27.21 -14.44 15.55
CA ASP A 193 -26.55 -15.75 15.72
C ASP A 193 -25.22 -15.69 16.52
N CYS A 194 -24.85 -14.50 17.00
CA CYS A 194 -23.65 -14.18 17.77
C CYS A 194 -23.44 -15.10 18.97
N GLY A 195 -24.51 -15.50 19.69
CA GLY A 195 -24.43 -16.38 20.87
C GLY A 195 -24.06 -17.82 20.49
N GLU A 196 -24.87 -18.43 19.62
CA GLU A 196 -24.65 -19.77 19.06
C GLU A 196 -23.25 -19.91 18.43
N THR A 197 -22.80 -18.86 17.73
CA THR A 197 -21.47 -18.83 17.10
C THR A 197 -20.34 -18.89 18.13
N ILE A 198 -20.48 -18.27 19.32
CA ILE A 198 -19.49 -18.42 20.40
C ILE A 198 -19.50 -19.86 20.90
N GLU A 199 -20.67 -20.41 21.22
CA GLU A 199 -20.80 -21.74 21.82
C GLU A 199 -20.17 -22.82 20.91
N PHE A 200 -20.44 -22.78 19.61
CA PHE A 200 -19.80 -23.65 18.62
C PHE A 200 -18.27 -23.59 18.68
N HIS A 201 -17.69 -22.38 18.78
CA HIS A 201 -16.24 -22.20 18.85
C HIS A 201 -15.64 -22.52 20.23
N ALA A 202 -16.39 -22.32 21.32
CA ALA A 202 -16.01 -22.74 22.67
C ALA A 202 -15.89 -24.26 22.74
N ASN A 203 -16.90 -24.98 22.27
CA ASN A 203 -16.91 -26.44 22.16
C ASN A 203 -15.78 -26.93 21.23
N THR A 204 -15.52 -26.24 20.12
CA THR A 204 -14.37 -26.53 19.24
C THR A 204 -13.03 -26.42 19.98
N LEU A 205 -12.83 -25.39 20.81
CA LEU A 205 -11.61 -25.30 21.63
C LEU A 205 -11.56 -26.37 22.72
N GLN A 206 -12.69 -26.74 23.32
CA GLN A 206 -12.75 -27.78 24.35
C GLN A 206 -12.32 -29.14 23.80
N HIS A 207 -12.71 -29.50 22.58
CA HIS A 207 -12.20 -30.71 21.91
C HIS A 207 -10.68 -30.66 21.67
N ILE A 208 -10.13 -29.51 21.28
CA ILE A 208 -8.68 -29.33 21.06
C ILE A 208 -7.90 -29.34 22.38
N VAL A 209 -8.51 -28.89 23.49
CA VAL A 209 -7.93 -28.98 24.84
C VAL A 209 -7.95 -30.41 25.39
N ALA A 210 -8.96 -31.21 25.03
CA ALA A 210 -9.04 -32.61 25.41
C ALA A 210 -7.99 -33.49 24.69
N ASP A 211 -7.70 -33.21 23.41
CA ASP A 211 -6.61 -33.85 22.66
C ASP A 211 -5.75 -32.83 21.87
N PRO A 212 -4.76 -32.21 22.54
CA PRO A 212 -3.86 -31.25 21.93
C PRO A 212 -2.65 -31.90 21.23
N ILE A 213 -2.57 -33.24 21.22
CA ILE A 213 -1.47 -34.01 20.60
C ILE A 213 -1.81 -34.30 19.14
N HIS A 214 -3.02 -34.78 18.86
CA HIS A 214 -3.45 -35.09 17.49
C HIS A 214 -3.87 -33.84 16.69
N THR A 215 -4.13 -32.72 17.35
CA THR A 215 -4.41 -31.43 16.69
C THR A 215 -3.13 -30.79 16.17
N ARG A 216 -3.01 -30.57 14.85
CA ARG A 216 -1.86 -29.82 14.29
C ARG A 216 -1.83 -28.39 14.82
N PHE A 217 -0.63 -27.90 15.15
CA PHE A 217 -0.42 -26.56 15.69
C PHE A 217 -1.05 -25.42 14.85
N ASP A 218 -0.99 -25.51 13.51
CA ASP A 218 -1.57 -24.51 12.62
C ASP A 218 -3.11 -24.53 12.63
N GLN A 219 -3.71 -25.72 12.74
CA GLN A 219 -5.16 -25.90 12.90
C GLN A 219 -5.64 -25.38 14.26
N GLY A 220 -4.93 -25.73 15.34
CA GLY A 220 -5.25 -25.24 16.70
C GLY A 220 -5.15 -23.72 16.82
N LEU A 221 -4.09 -23.12 16.28
CA LEU A 221 -3.92 -21.66 16.27
C LEU A 221 -4.98 -20.93 15.42
N GLN A 222 -5.52 -21.60 14.40
CA GLN A 222 -6.60 -21.09 13.56
C GLN A 222 -7.97 -21.24 14.26
N ALA A 223 -8.23 -22.33 14.99
CA ALA A 223 -9.41 -22.45 15.84
C ALA A 223 -9.44 -21.37 16.93
N VAL A 224 -8.32 -21.14 17.63
CA VAL A 224 -8.19 -20.08 18.64
C VAL A 224 -8.35 -18.68 18.02
N LYS A 225 -7.89 -18.45 16.77
CA LYS A 225 -8.13 -17.19 16.05
C LYS A 225 -9.62 -16.90 15.91
N GLU A 226 -10.39 -17.84 15.36
CA GLU A 226 -11.81 -17.59 15.08
C GLU A 226 -12.61 -17.48 16.38
N ALA A 227 -12.34 -18.35 17.37
CA ALA A 227 -12.97 -18.30 18.68
C ALA A 227 -12.79 -16.92 19.39
N LEU A 228 -11.56 -16.40 19.45
CA LEU A 228 -11.29 -15.08 20.02
C LEU A 228 -11.93 -13.95 19.19
N SER A 229 -11.95 -14.09 17.86
CA SER A 229 -12.56 -13.10 16.95
C SER A 229 -14.09 -13.04 17.12
N VAL A 230 -14.73 -14.19 17.33
CA VAL A 230 -16.16 -14.32 17.59
C VAL A 230 -16.54 -13.80 18.98
N CYS A 231 -15.77 -14.14 20.02
CA CYS A 231 -15.94 -13.56 21.36
C CYS A 231 -15.85 -12.02 21.31
N ARG A 232 -14.81 -11.48 20.65
CA ARG A 232 -14.67 -10.03 20.47
C ARG A 232 -15.87 -9.44 19.73
N ARG A 233 -16.37 -10.10 18.67
CA ARG A 233 -17.52 -9.63 17.87
C ARG A 233 -18.81 -9.60 18.69
N PHE A 234 -19.08 -10.61 19.52
CA PHE A 234 -20.23 -10.62 20.43
C PHE A 234 -20.14 -9.49 21.47
N LEU A 235 -18.99 -9.35 22.14
CA LEU A 235 -18.77 -8.32 23.16
C LEU A 235 -18.89 -6.89 22.59
N GLN A 236 -18.62 -6.71 21.30
CA GLN A 236 -18.73 -5.44 20.57
C GLN A 236 -20.07 -5.31 19.79
N CYS A 237 -20.96 -6.31 19.85
CA CYS A 237 -22.26 -6.26 19.20
C CYS A 237 -23.26 -5.44 20.02
N HIS A 238 -24.00 -4.56 19.35
CA HIS A 238 -25.00 -3.68 19.94
C HIS A 238 -26.44 -4.26 19.84
N SER A 239 -26.60 -5.39 19.13
CA SER A 239 -27.88 -6.07 18.90
C SER A 239 -28.01 -7.39 19.68
N CYS A 240 -27.05 -7.70 20.55
CA CYS A 240 -27.08 -8.89 21.40
C CYS A 240 -27.49 -8.52 22.82
N HIS A 241 -28.36 -9.33 23.42
CA HIS A 241 -28.41 -9.38 24.86
C HIS A 241 -27.12 -10.03 25.39
N LYS A 242 -26.65 -9.57 26.55
CA LYS A 242 -25.35 -9.94 27.12
C LYS A 242 -25.55 -10.74 28.41
N ASP A 243 -26.28 -11.85 28.31
CA ASP A 243 -26.62 -12.71 29.45
C ASP A 243 -25.38 -13.22 30.16
N ASN A 244 -25.49 -13.43 31.48
CA ASN A 244 -24.43 -14.03 32.29
C ASN A 244 -23.91 -15.33 31.66
N THR A 245 -24.79 -16.17 31.09
CA THR A 245 -24.40 -17.40 30.36
C THR A 245 -23.46 -17.12 29.19
N HIS A 246 -23.78 -16.18 28.29
CA HIS A 246 -22.97 -15.87 27.12
C HIS A 246 -21.66 -15.15 27.49
N VAL A 247 -21.67 -14.35 28.57
CA VAL A 247 -20.46 -13.77 29.16
C VAL A 247 -19.56 -14.87 29.76
N LEU A 248 -20.13 -15.84 30.48
CA LEU A 248 -19.40 -16.99 31.03
C LEU A 248 -18.78 -17.86 29.92
N ILE A 249 -19.51 -18.18 28.85
CA ILE A 249 -18.94 -18.92 27.70
C ILE A 249 -17.78 -18.12 27.07
N SER A 250 -17.87 -16.80 27.01
CA SER A 250 -16.77 -15.94 26.52
C SER A 250 -15.54 -15.98 27.44
N VAL A 251 -15.73 -16.05 28.77
CA VAL A 251 -14.65 -16.24 29.76
C VAL A 251 -14.04 -17.64 29.64
N THR A 252 -14.85 -18.69 29.50
CA THR A 252 -14.41 -20.07 29.26
C THR A 252 -13.61 -20.21 27.98
N THR A 253 -14.06 -19.57 26.89
CA THR A 253 -13.35 -19.58 25.58
C THR A 253 -11.95 -18.95 25.70
N LEU A 254 -11.82 -17.86 26.47
CA LEU A 254 -10.53 -17.26 26.79
C LEU A 254 -9.66 -18.19 27.66
N GLY A 255 -10.25 -18.85 28.66
CA GLY A 255 -9.55 -19.83 29.50
C GLY A 255 -8.98 -21.01 28.70
N LEU A 256 -9.80 -21.62 27.84
CA LEU A 256 -9.39 -22.71 26.93
C LEU A 256 -8.27 -22.27 25.98
N ALA A 257 -8.35 -21.07 25.40
CA ALA A 257 -7.29 -20.50 24.58
C ALA A 257 -5.97 -20.34 25.36
N LEU A 258 -6.02 -19.84 26.60
CA LEU A 258 -4.84 -19.70 27.47
C LEU A 258 -4.26 -21.06 27.88
N GLN A 259 -5.08 -22.08 28.10
CA GLN A 259 -4.64 -23.45 28.36
C GLN A 259 -3.87 -24.05 27.17
N LEU A 260 -4.34 -23.82 25.94
CA LEU A 260 -3.62 -24.21 24.72
C LEU A 260 -2.29 -23.47 24.55
N PHE A 261 -2.24 -22.17 24.88
CA PHE A 261 -0.96 -21.45 24.89
C PHE A 261 -0.01 -21.98 25.96
N ASN A 262 -0.49 -22.29 27.17
CA ASN A 262 0.34 -22.88 28.21
C ASN A 262 0.94 -24.22 27.75
N TYR A 263 0.15 -25.08 27.12
CA TYR A 263 0.61 -26.34 26.54
C TYR A 263 1.64 -26.11 25.43
N TRP A 264 1.36 -25.29 24.41
CA TRP A 264 2.28 -25.06 23.29
C TRP A 264 3.56 -24.31 23.68
N ILE A 265 3.53 -23.46 24.71
CA ILE A 265 4.72 -22.80 25.29
C ILE A 265 5.54 -23.82 26.08
N SER A 266 4.90 -24.60 26.97
CA SER A 266 5.59 -25.63 27.76
C SER A 266 6.24 -26.68 26.87
N TYR A 267 5.54 -27.16 25.84
CA TYR A 267 6.06 -28.10 24.84
C TYR A 267 7.28 -27.54 24.08
N GLN A 268 7.29 -26.24 23.78
CA GLN A 268 8.45 -25.59 23.14
C GLN A 268 9.67 -25.43 24.07
N CYS A 269 9.45 -25.41 25.39
CA CYS A 269 10.53 -25.41 26.39
C CYS A 269 11.01 -26.83 26.70
N ALA A 270 10.10 -27.82 26.72
CA ALA A 270 10.41 -29.22 27.00
C ALA A 270 11.15 -29.95 25.86
N ALA A 271 11.14 -29.40 24.64
CA ALA A 271 11.80 -29.95 23.45
C ALA A 271 13.35 -29.84 23.48
N HIS A 272 13.96 -30.47 24.48
CA HIS A 272 15.40 -30.72 24.56
C HIS A 272 15.83 -31.80 23.57
N VAL A 273 16.79 -31.45 22.70
CA VAL A 273 17.73 -32.36 22.02
C VAL A 273 17.12 -33.63 21.40
N CYS A 274 16.42 -33.47 20.26
CA CYS A 274 16.46 -34.53 19.24
C CYS A 274 17.80 -34.44 18.50
N THR A 275 18.62 -35.49 18.56
CA THR A 275 19.84 -35.67 17.73
C THR A 275 19.56 -36.42 16.43
N SER A 276 18.33 -36.87 16.20
CA SER A 276 17.83 -37.38 14.94
C SER A 276 17.54 -36.24 13.95
N ASN A 277 17.77 -36.49 12.65
CA ASN A 277 17.38 -35.60 11.55
C ASN A 277 15.88 -35.73 11.26
N ASP A 278 15.02 -35.58 12.26
CA ASP A 278 13.56 -35.63 12.09
C ASP A 278 13.06 -34.30 11.51
N GLU A 279 12.86 -34.28 10.20
CA GLU A 279 12.38 -33.13 9.43
C GLU A 279 10.90 -32.83 9.74
N VAL A 280 10.66 -32.05 10.81
CA VAL A 280 9.31 -31.60 11.21
C VAL A 280 8.76 -30.56 10.23
N GLY A 281 8.28 -31.04 9.08
CA GLY A 281 7.75 -30.21 8.00
C GLY A 281 6.56 -29.32 8.40
N TYR A 282 6.54 -28.09 7.90
CA TYR A 282 5.46 -27.12 8.13
C TYR A 282 4.58 -27.00 6.87
N GLY A 283 3.61 -27.90 6.75
CA GLY A 283 2.78 -28.01 5.56
C GLY A 283 3.54 -28.67 4.41
N ALA A 284 3.81 -27.92 3.34
CA ALA A 284 4.54 -28.39 2.15
C ALA A 284 5.95 -27.77 2.03
N TYR A 285 6.50 -27.29 3.15
CA TYR A 285 7.85 -26.73 3.24
C TYR A 285 8.60 -27.36 4.42
N GLU A 286 9.79 -27.90 4.16
CA GLU A 286 10.77 -28.18 5.20
C GLU A 286 11.24 -26.85 5.83
N LEU A 287 11.30 -26.79 7.16
CA LEU A 287 11.81 -25.66 7.93
C LEU A 287 12.72 -26.17 9.03
N GLY A 288 13.87 -25.53 9.25
CA GLY A 288 14.80 -25.92 10.31
C GLY A 288 14.14 -25.84 11.69
N PRO A 289 14.52 -26.68 12.68
CA PRO A 289 13.89 -26.68 14.01
C PRO A 289 13.89 -25.29 14.69
N GLU A 290 14.94 -24.51 14.52
CA GLU A 290 15.04 -23.13 15.00
C GLU A 290 14.11 -22.14 14.27
N GLU A 291 13.90 -22.32 12.97
CA GLU A 291 12.98 -21.49 12.19
C GLU A 291 11.53 -21.80 12.56
N THR A 292 11.20 -23.09 12.68
CA THR A 292 9.92 -23.57 13.20
C THR A 292 9.65 -23.03 14.61
N ARG A 293 10.62 -23.05 15.53
CA ARG A 293 10.51 -22.41 16.85
C ARG A 293 10.22 -20.90 16.75
N ARG A 294 10.93 -20.17 15.88
CA ARG A 294 10.72 -18.71 15.70
C ARG A 294 9.33 -18.40 15.13
N VAL A 295 8.89 -19.14 14.12
CA VAL A 295 7.56 -19.00 13.50
C VAL A 295 6.47 -19.29 14.52
N ARG A 296 6.55 -20.41 15.27
CA ARG A 296 5.57 -20.76 16.33
C ARG A 296 5.49 -19.68 17.42
N ARG A 297 6.61 -19.10 17.86
CA ARG A 297 6.62 -17.99 18.85
C ARG A 297 5.95 -16.72 18.33
N VAL A 298 6.21 -16.31 17.08
CA VAL A 298 5.55 -15.14 16.47
C VAL A 298 4.04 -15.36 16.35
N LEU A 299 3.63 -16.56 15.93
CA LEU A 299 2.22 -16.95 15.80
C LEU A 299 1.49 -16.95 17.15
N ILE A 300 2.09 -17.52 18.21
CA ILE A 300 1.53 -17.49 19.58
C ILE A 300 1.43 -16.04 20.08
N ARG A 301 2.49 -15.24 19.95
CA ARG A 301 2.47 -13.82 20.37
C ARG A 301 1.35 -13.03 19.69
N GLY A 302 1.11 -13.30 18.41
CA GLY A 302 0.00 -12.71 17.64
C GLY A 302 -1.38 -13.05 18.20
N ARG A 303 -1.59 -14.25 18.75
CA ARG A 303 -2.86 -14.65 19.38
C ARG A 303 -2.98 -14.18 20.83
N LEU A 304 -1.90 -14.19 21.61
CA LEU A 304 -1.88 -13.61 22.96
C LEU A 304 -2.26 -12.12 22.95
N GLN A 305 -1.88 -11.38 21.90
CA GLN A 305 -2.34 -10.01 21.71
C GLN A 305 -3.86 -9.93 21.48
N GLN A 306 -4.46 -10.89 20.75
CA GLN A 306 -5.92 -10.97 20.60
C GLN A 306 -6.62 -11.37 21.91
N CYS A 307 -6.01 -12.23 22.75
CA CYS A 307 -6.49 -12.46 24.11
C CYS A 307 -6.54 -11.15 24.93
N LYS A 308 -5.53 -10.28 24.81
CA LYS A 308 -5.52 -8.97 25.48
C LYS A 308 -6.66 -8.04 25.03
N GLU A 309 -7.02 -8.06 23.75
CA GLU A 309 -8.19 -7.34 23.21
C GLU A 309 -9.53 -7.89 23.73
N VAL A 310 -9.64 -9.22 23.85
CA VAL A 310 -10.83 -9.89 24.40
C VAL A 310 -10.96 -9.62 25.90
N VAL A 311 -9.87 -9.68 26.68
CA VAL A 311 -9.81 -9.30 28.11
C VAL A 311 -10.32 -7.88 28.31
N ALA A 312 -9.85 -6.91 27.51
CA ALA A 312 -10.32 -5.52 27.61
C ALA A 312 -11.82 -5.38 27.25
N SER A 313 -12.29 -6.13 26.25
CA SER A 313 -13.71 -6.11 25.82
C SER A 313 -14.64 -6.80 26.83
N LEU A 314 -14.17 -7.84 27.53
CA LEU A 314 -14.86 -8.50 28.65
C LEU A 314 -14.98 -7.56 29.84
N LYS A 315 -13.87 -6.94 30.24
CA LYS A 315 -13.81 -6.00 31.36
C LYS A 315 -14.80 -4.86 31.20
N GLY A 316 -14.76 -4.14 30.06
CA GLY A 316 -15.72 -3.07 29.78
C GLY A 316 -17.17 -3.54 29.63
N THR A 317 -17.42 -4.82 29.32
CA THR A 317 -18.78 -5.38 29.32
C THR A 317 -19.29 -5.64 30.75
N ILE A 318 -18.43 -6.15 31.65
CA ILE A 318 -18.82 -6.47 33.02
C ILE A 318 -18.90 -5.20 33.89
N GLU A 319 -18.06 -4.20 33.65
CA GLU A 319 -18.15 -2.86 34.26
C GLU A 319 -19.44 -2.12 33.87
N LEU A 320 -20.10 -2.48 32.75
CA LEU A 320 -21.42 -1.98 32.34
C LEU A 320 -22.60 -2.80 32.91
N SER A 321 -22.34 -3.96 33.51
CA SER A 321 -23.37 -4.92 33.96
C SER A 321 -23.51 -5.02 35.48
N SER A 322 -22.66 -4.32 36.25
CA SER A 322 -22.56 -4.49 37.70
C SER A 322 -23.62 -3.68 38.48
N ALA A 323 -24.81 -4.25 38.62
CA ALA A 323 -25.76 -3.87 39.67
C ALA A 323 -25.59 -4.72 40.95
N ASP A 324 -25.10 -5.96 40.81
CA ASP A 324 -25.08 -6.98 41.87
C ASP A 324 -23.67 -7.49 42.25
N LEU A 325 -23.59 -8.15 43.41
CA LEU A 325 -22.34 -8.64 44.02
C LEU A 325 -21.55 -9.64 43.15
N GLU A 326 -22.20 -10.32 42.20
CA GLU A 326 -21.55 -11.30 41.30
C GLU A 326 -20.41 -10.70 40.46
N GLY A 327 -20.42 -9.39 40.20
CA GLY A 327 -19.34 -8.74 39.45
C GLY A 327 -17.95 -8.86 40.10
N THR A 328 -17.90 -9.09 41.42
CA THR A 328 -16.64 -9.11 42.20
C THR A 328 -15.72 -10.29 41.84
N TRP A 329 -16.26 -11.50 41.67
CA TRP A 329 -15.44 -12.68 41.39
C TRP A 329 -15.02 -12.77 39.91
N LEU A 330 -15.90 -12.38 38.98
CA LEU A 330 -15.58 -12.28 37.55
C LEU A 330 -14.44 -11.29 37.28
N GLN A 331 -14.42 -10.15 37.99
CA GLN A 331 -13.32 -9.19 37.91
C GLN A 331 -11.99 -9.77 38.42
N GLN A 332 -11.99 -10.67 39.42
CA GLN A 332 -10.78 -11.34 39.88
C GLN A 332 -10.26 -12.35 38.84
N VAL A 333 -11.14 -13.16 38.25
CA VAL A 333 -10.79 -14.11 37.17
C VAL A 333 -10.17 -13.38 35.97
N ILE A 334 -10.77 -12.26 35.55
CA ILE A 334 -10.28 -11.47 34.41
C ILE A 334 -8.93 -10.81 34.71
N ARG A 335 -8.70 -10.30 35.93
CA ARG A 335 -7.36 -9.81 36.36
C ARG A 335 -6.33 -10.94 36.35
N GLY A 336 -6.71 -12.15 36.73
CA GLY A 336 -5.86 -13.35 36.61
C GLY A 336 -5.46 -13.62 35.16
N TYR A 337 -6.42 -13.63 34.24
CA TYR A 337 -6.14 -13.81 32.80
C TYR A 337 -5.34 -12.65 32.18
N GLU A 338 -5.56 -11.40 32.61
CA GLU A 338 -4.75 -10.24 32.23
C GLU A 338 -3.27 -10.43 32.64
N GLY A 339 -3.03 -10.87 33.88
CA GLY A 339 -1.70 -11.22 34.39
C GLY A 339 -1.04 -12.37 33.61
N THR A 340 -1.78 -13.46 33.33
CA THR A 340 -1.29 -14.61 32.55
C THR A 340 -0.91 -14.22 31.11
N VAL A 341 -1.72 -13.39 30.44
CA VAL A 341 -1.41 -12.88 29.10
C VAL A 341 -0.11 -12.06 29.12
N GLU A 342 0.05 -11.16 30.09
CA GLU A 342 1.25 -10.31 30.16
C GLU A 342 2.51 -11.12 30.52
N ALA A 343 2.37 -12.10 31.41
CA ALA A 343 3.44 -13.03 31.77
C ALA A 343 3.95 -13.85 30.56
N TYR A 344 3.06 -14.29 29.66
CA TYR A 344 3.48 -14.94 28.42
C TYR A 344 4.07 -13.96 27.38
N LEU A 345 3.67 -12.68 27.40
CA LEU A 345 4.18 -11.66 26.47
C LEU A 345 5.56 -11.11 26.85
N GLN A 346 5.94 -11.13 28.14
CA GLN A 346 7.23 -10.59 28.62
C GLN A 346 8.47 -11.34 28.10
N PRO A 347 8.62 -12.68 28.20
CA PRO A 347 9.80 -13.39 27.70
C PRO A 347 10.01 -13.25 26.19
N MET A 348 8.93 -13.02 25.44
CA MET A 348 8.96 -12.77 24.00
C MET A 348 9.30 -11.29 23.65
N GLY A 349 9.51 -10.43 24.67
CA GLY A 349 9.64 -8.98 24.53
C GLY A 349 10.96 -8.48 23.94
N CYS A 350 12.09 -9.18 24.14
CA CYS A 350 13.39 -8.76 23.58
C CYS A 350 13.36 -8.64 22.05
N MET A 351 12.53 -9.46 21.38
CA MET A 351 12.36 -9.42 19.93
C MET A 351 11.46 -8.26 19.45
N ALA A 352 10.77 -7.55 20.35
CA ALA A 352 9.75 -6.54 20.01
C ALA A 352 10.32 -5.34 19.24
N HIS A 353 11.56 -4.92 19.49
CA HIS A 353 12.18 -3.81 18.74
C HIS A 353 12.45 -4.22 17.27
N ARG A 354 12.96 -5.44 17.06
CA ARG A 354 13.19 -6.00 15.72
C ARG A 354 11.87 -6.37 15.02
N LEU A 355 10.85 -6.79 15.76
CA LEU A 355 9.49 -7.01 15.25
C LEU A 355 8.75 -5.69 14.94
N SER A 356 9.03 -4.59 15.65
CA SER A 356 8.53 -3.25 15.29
C SER A 356 9.13 -2.81 13.94
N GLN A 357 10.46 -2.95 13.81
CA GLN A 357 11.19 -2.70 12.57
C GLN A 357 10.62 -3.56 11.41
N ILE A 358 10.54 -4.88 11.59
CA ILE A 358 9.97 -5.80 10.58
C ILE A 358 8.48 -5.52 10.31
N SER A 359 7.68 -5.17 11.31
CA SER A 359 6.26 -4.80 11.13
C SER A 359 6.08 -3.53 10.30
N SER A 360 6.96 -2.53 10.49
CA SER A 360 6.99 -1.34 9.62
C SER A 360 7.34 -1.68 8.16
N HIS A 361 8.07 -2.77 7.92
CA HIS A 361 8.37 -3.30 6.59
C HIS A 361 7.29 -4.24 6.03
N LEU A 362 6.31 -4.68 6.84
CA LEU A 362 5.26 -5.65 6.47
C LEU A 362 3.89 -5.01 6.19
N ASN A 363 3.88 -3.76 5.71
CA ASN A 363 2.72 -2.95 5.31
C ASN A 363 1.98 -2.18 6.44
N TYR A 364 2.70 -1.24 7.06
CA TYR A 364 2.18 0.03 7.59
C TYR A 364 0.93 0.04 8.50
N PRO A 365 0.88 -0.73 9.61
CA PRO A 365 -0.16 -0.61 10.63
C PRO A 365 -0.12 0.70 11.45
N GLN A 366 0.79 1.65 11.12
CA GLN A 366 0.90 2.97 11.75
C GLN A 366 0.94 4.15 10.75
N GLY A 367 0.66 3.89 9.46
CA GLY A 367 0.78 4.87 8.38
C GLY A 367 2.17 4.92 7.73
N LEU A 368 2.23 5.46 6.51
CA LEU A 368 3.41 5.50 5.64
C LEU A 368 4.54 6.43 6.13
N LEU A 369 4.23 7.37 7.02
CA LEU A 369 5.14 8.38 7.56
C LEU A 369 5.22 8.32 9.11
N ALA A 370 4.89 7.16 9.70
CA ALA A 370 4.94 6.93 11.14
C ALA A 370 6.25 7.42 11.78
N ASN A 371 6.12 8.27 12.80
CA ASN A 371 7.23 8.87 13.58
C ASN A 371 8.15 9.82 12.79
N GLN A 372 7.85 10.14 11.53
CA GLN A 372 8.60 11.12 10.75
C GLN A 372 8.16 12.56 11.06
N VAL A 373 9.03 13.52 10.79
CA VAL A 373 8.82 14.96 11.01
C VAL A 373 8.93 15.70 9.68
N ALA A 374 7.87 16.42 9.30
CA ALA A 374 7.75 17.05 7.98
C ALA A 374 7.55 18.57 8.07
N ILE A 375 8.41 19.36 7.41
CA ILE A 375 8.18 20.78 7.15
C ILE A 375 7.43 20.93 5.84
N ILE A 376 6.31 21.66 5.83
CA ILE A 376 5.53 21.95 4.62
C ILE A 376 5.37 23.46 4.48
N THR A 377 6.00 24.04 3.46
CA THR A 377 5.91 25.47 3.17
C THR A 377 4.70 25.81 2.29
N GLY A 378 4.05 26.95 2.53
CA GLY A 378 2.72 27.24 1.98
C GLY A 378 1.65 26.28 2.50
N GLY A 379 1.82 25.82 3.75
CA GLY A 379 1.03 24.74 4.34
C GLY A 379 -0.36 25.15 4.84
N GLY A 380 -0.72 26.43 4.87
CA GLY A 380 -1.99 26.91 5.42
C GLY A 380 -3.20 26.72 4.48
N GLN A 381 -3.00 26.41 3.20
CA GLN A 381 -4.09 26.32 2.22
C GLN A 381 -3.75 25.44 1.01
N GLY A 382 -4.79 24.94 0.33
CA GLY A 382 -4.66 24.23 -0.95
C GLY A 382 -3.80 22.96 -0.84
N ILE A 383 -2.90 22.75 -1.80
CA ILE A 383 -2.06 21.54 -1.87
C ILE A 383 -1.22 21.37 -0.60
N GLY A 384 -0.71 22.47 -0.02
CA GLY A 384 0.06 22.42 1.22
C GLY A 384 -0.76 21.94 2.42
N ALA A 385 -1.97 22.46 2.59
CA ALA A 385 -2.88 22.05 3.67
C ALA A 385 -3.35 20.60 3.52
N GLU A 386 -3.71 20.15 2.31
CA GLU A 386 -4.10 18.76 2.11
C GLU A 386 -2.90 17.80 2.25
N THR A 387 -1.69 18.24 1.89
CA THR A 387 -0.45 17.48 2.17
C THR A 387 -0.21 17.39 3.69
N ALA A 388 -0.41 18.47 4.44
CA ALA A 388 -0.25 18.48 5.89
C ALA A 388 -1.22 17.54 6.60
N LYS A 389 -2.52 17.59 6.26
CA LYS A 389 -3.53 16.67 6.79
C LYS A 389 -3.21 15.22 6.45
N LEU A 390 -2.89 14.95 5.19
CA LEU A 390 -2.57 13.61 4.72
C LEU A 390 -1.32 13.04 5.41
N PHE A 391 -0.28 13.85 5.60
CA PHE A 391 0.94 13.41 6.29
C PHE A 391 0.70 13.11 7.78
N ALA A 392 -0.13 13.91 8.45
CA ALA A 392 -0.51 13.66 9.84
C ALA A 392 -1.36 12.38 9.99
N ASN A 393 -2.30 12.15 9.06
CA ASN A 393 -3.09 10.91 9.00
C ASN A 393 -2.20 9.68 8.77
N GLU A 394 -1.13 9.82 7.98
CA GLU A 394 -0.11 8.80 7.72
C GLU A 394 0.96 8.70 8.83
N GLY A 395 0.70 9.28 10.01
CA GLY A 395 1.49 9.06 11.21
C GLY A 395 2.67 10.01 11.45
N ALA A 396 2.82 11.07 10.64
CA ALA A 396 3.86 12.08 10.84
C ALA A 396 3.55 13.08 11.97
N LYS A 397 4.58 13.85 12.36
CA LYS A 397 4.48 15.19 12.96
C LYS A 397 4.67 16.23 11.85
N VAL A 398 3.81 17.24 11.78
CA VAL A 398 3.81 18.20 10.67
C VAL A 398 4.01 19.64 11.13
N VAL A 399 4.92 20.35 10.47
CA VAL A 399 5.23 21.77 10.71
C VAL A 399 4.69 22.57 9.54
N ILE A 400 3.63 23.33 9.81
CA ILE A 400 2.92 24.15 8.82
C ILE A 400 3.60 25.52 8.77
N ALA A 401 4.38 25.74 7.73
CA ALA A 401 5.03 27.01 7.44
C ALA A 401 4.20 27.78 6.40
N ASP A 402 3.71 28.96 6.75
CA ASP A 402 3.00 29.87 5.85
C ASP A 402 3.21 31.32 6.31
N ILE A 403 3.00 32.28 5.41
CA ILE A 403 3.00 33.71 5.77
C ILE A 403 1.65 34.12 6.39
N ASP A 404 0.59 33.35 6.13
CA ASP A 404 -0.78 33.59 6.59
C ASP A 404 -1.04 32.91 7.94
N ALA A 405 -0.89 33.68 9.04
CA ALA A 405 -0.98 33.20 10.41
C ALA A 405 -2.27 32.43 10.72
N GLU A 406 -3.40 32.96 10.25
CA GLU A 406 -4.73 32.42 10.50
C GLU A 406 -4.89 31.08 9.78
N LYS A 407 -4.51 30.98 8.50
CA LYS A 407 -4.61 29.75 7.70
C LYS A 407 -3.65 28.66 8.17
N ALA A 408 -2.43 29.04 8.58
CA ALA A 408 -1.49 28.10 9.20
C ALA A 408 -2.06 27.51 10.50
N THR A 409 -2.58 28.38 11.38
CA THR A 409 -3.15 27.99 12.68
C THR A 409 -4.42 27.15 12.51
N ASN A 410 -5.34 27.54 11.61
CA ASN A 410 -6.56 26.77 11.32
C ASN A 410 -6.25 25.38 10.76
N THR A 411 -5.21 25.24 9.93
CA THR A 411 -4.76 23.93 9.42
C THR A 411 -4.14 23.09 10.53
N ALA A 412 -3.32 23.68 11.41
CA ALA A 412 -2.75 22.99 12.56
C ALA A 412 -3.84 22.51 13.55
N ASN A 413 -4.83 23.36 13.83
CA ASN A 413 -5.95 23.05 14.71
C ASN A 413 -6.83 21.94 14.13
N ALA A 414 -7.13 21.96 12.83
CA ALA A 414 -7.90 20.90 12.17
C ALA A 414 -7.19 19.54 12.23
N ILE A 415 -5.86 19.50 12.14
CA ILE A 415 -5.07 18.28 12.33
C ILE A 415 -5.07 17.84 13.80
N ASN A 416 -4.82 18.77 14.74
CA ASN A 416 -4.76 18.46 16.16
C ASN A 416 -6.11 18.02 16.75
N ALA A 417 -7.23 18.42 16.15
CA ALA A 417 -8.57 17.93 16.48
C ALA A 417 -8.80 16.46 16.07
N ALA A 418 -8.14 15.99 15.00
CA ALA A 418 -8.18 14.59 14.57
C ALA A 418 -7.16 13.71 15.30
N GLY A 419 -6.04 14.29 15.75
CA GLY A 419 -5.07 13.64 16.62
C GLY A 419 -4.18 14.65 17.33
N PRO A 420 -4.17 14.72 18.69
CA PRO A 420 -3.47 15.79 19.41
C PRO A 420 -1.95 15.74 19.22
N ASN A 421 -1.32 16.90 19.28
CA ASN A 421 0.14 17.10 19.13
C ASN A 421 0.72 16.58 17.80
N ARG A 422 -0.10 16.53 16.74
CA ARG A 422 0.31 16.11 15.39
C ARG A 422 0.82 17.25 14.51
N ALA A 423 0.38 18.48 14.74
CA ALA A 423 0.83 19.64 13.97
C ALA A 423 1.15 20.88 14.82
N ILE A 424 2.07 21.70 14.31
CA ILE A 424 2.30 23.08 14.78
C ILE A 424 2.26 24.05 13.59
N ALA A 425 1.77 25.26 13.84
CA ALA A 425 1.90 26.40 12.92
C ALA A 425 3.18 27.19 13.25
N VAL A 426 3.97 27.51 12.22
CA VAL A 426 5.17 28.34 12.35
C VAL A 426 5.13 29.43 11.29
N THR A 427 4.45 30.52 11.61
CA THR A 427 4.19 31.62 10.68
C THR A 427 5.42 32.48 10.42
N GLY A 428 5.62 32.89 9.17
CA GLY A 428 6.58 33.93 8.77
C GLY A 428 6.80 33.96 7.25
N ASP A 429 7.57 34.93 6.79
CA ASP A 429 7.93 35.04 5.38
C ASP A 429 9.16 34.18 5.06
N ILE A 430 9.04 33.29 4.07
CA ILE A 430 10.09 32.37 3.64
C ILE A 430 11.25 33.07 2.91
N LEU A 431 11.20 34.39 2.71
CA LEU A 431 12.32 35.19 2.22
C LEU A 431 13.26 35.69 3.34
N ASP A 432 12.78 35.76 4.58
CA ASP A 432 13.58 36.18 5.75
C ASP A 432 14.50 35.05 6.23
N ASP A 433 15.81 35.35 6.30
CA ASP A 433 16.82 34.41 6.79
C ASP A 433 16.66 34.08 8.29
N ALA A 434 16.19 35.03 9.11
CA ALA A 434 15.96 34.80 10.53
C ALA A 434 14.77 33.86 10.77
N TYR A 435 13.69 34.04 10.01
CA TYR A 435 12.56 33.11 9.97
C TYR A 435 12.97 31.70 9.53
N ILE A 436 13.81 31.54 8.50
CA ILE A 436 14.23 30.21 8.04
C ILE A 436 14.95 29.41 9.15
N GLU A 437 15.91 30.02 9.86
CA GLU A 437 16.58 29.37 10.99
C GLU A 437 15.61 29.11 12.16
N SER A 438 14.69 30.04 12.44
CA SER A 438 13.63 29.88 13.45
C SER A 438 12.67 28.72 13.13
N LEU A 439 12.29 28.57 11.86
CA LEU A 439 11.45 27.49 11.34
C LEU A 439 12.15 26.13 11.50
N VAL A 440 13.40 26.03 11.05
CA VAL A 440 14.20 24.81 11.17
C VAL A 440 14.43 24.43 12.64
N LYS A 441 14.71 25.41 13.52
CA LYS A 441 14.86 25.18 14.96
C LYS A 441 13.56 24.62 15.57
N LYS A 442 12.42 25.31 15.39
CA LYS A 442 11.12 24.88 15.92
C LYS A 442 10.68 23.50 15.38
N ALA A 443 10.99 23.21 14.11
CA ALA A 443 10.72 21.92 13.50
C ALA A 443 11.52 20.80 14.16
N ALA A 444 12.81 21.01 14.43
CA ALA A 444 13.63 20.05 15.14
C ALA A 444 13.20 19.88 16.60
N GLU A 445 12.86 20.96 17.31
CA GLU A 445 12.34 20.93 18.69
C GLU A 445 11.05 20.09 18.77
N PHE A 446 10.06 20.38 17.93
CA PHE A 446 8.83 19.59 17.82
C PHE A 446 9.10 18.14 17.39
N GLY A 447 10.12 17.93 16.57
CA GLY A 447 10.59 16.64 16.09
C GLY A 447 11.54 15.87 17.02
N ASN A 448 11.68 16.25 18.30
CA ASN A 448 12.58 15.59 19.26
C ASN A 448 14.05 15.54 18.77
N GLY A 449 14.51 16.61 18.12
CA GLY A 449 15.84 16.74 17.52
C GLY A 449 15.93 16.32 16.04
N LYS A 450 14.84 15.87 15.42
CA LYS A 450 14.83 15.28 14.07
C LYS A 450 13.98 16.06 13.06
N ILE A 451 14.39 15.99 11.80
CA ILE A 451 13.62 16.42 10.62
C ILE A 451 13.84 15.35 9.53
N HIS A 452 12.76 14.88 8.91
CA HIS A 452 12.80 13.79 7.92
C HIS A 452 12.38 14.24 6.52
N VAL A 453 11.35 15.10 6.44
CA VAL A 453 10.78 15.56 5.16
C VAL A 453 10.78 17.08 5.08
N ILE A 454 11.15 17.63 3.92
CA ILE A 454 10.88 19.03 3.55
C ILE A 454 10.05 19.01 2.27
N VAL A 455 8.91 19.71 2.29
CA VAL A 455 8.07 19.96 1.11
C VAL A 455 8.12 21.46 0.79
N ASN A 456 8.91 21.80 -0.23
CA ASN A 456 9.02 23.14 -0.78
C ASN A 456 7.83 23.40 -1.73
N ASN A 457 6.66 23.64 -1.12
CA ASN A 457 5.38 23.88 -1.80
C ASN A 457 5.01 25.38 -1.87
N ALA A 458 5.62 26.24 -1.05
CA ALA A 458 5.33 27.67 -1.04
C ALA A 458 5.50 28.34 -2.42
N GLY A 459 4.63 29.33 -2.67
CA GLY A 459 4.76 30.26 -3.78
C GLY A 459 3.44 30.59 -4.49
N PHE A 460 3.57 31.41 -5.53
CA PHE A 460 2.46 31.93 -6.33
C PHE A 460 2.89 32.16 -7.79
N THR A 461 2.08 32.84 -8.59
CA THR A 461 2.45 33.25 -9.96
C THR A 461 2.30 34.76 -10.11
N TRP A 462 3.27 35.41 -10.76
CA TRP A 462 3.22 36.84 -11.10
C TRP A 462 3.45 37.00 -12.61
N ASP A 463 2.38 36.76 -13.36
CA ASP A 463 2.42 36.59 -14.80
C ASP A 463 2.58 37.91 -15.56
N GLY A 464 3.36 37.88 -16.64
CA GLY A 464 3.58 38.97 -17.58
C GLY A 464 4.21 38.45 -18.88
N VAL A 465 3.82 39.03 -20.03
CA VAL A 465 4.54 38.78 -21.29
C VAL A 465 5.98 39.29 -21.16
N ILE A 466 6.95 38.63 -21.79
CA ILE A 466 8.39 38.81 -21.44
C ILE A 466 8.88 40.26 -21.45
N HIS A 467 8.40 41.09 -22.39
CA HIS A 467 8.73 42.52 -22.50
C HIS A 467 7.93 43.43 -21.53
N LYS A 468 7.19 42.87 -20.58
CA LYS A 468 6.42 43.57 -19.53
C LYS A 468 6.58 42.95 -18.14
N ILE A 469 7.45 41.96 -17.97
CA ILE A 469 7.89 41.52 -16.63
C ILE A 469 8.88 42.58 -16.14
N THR A 470 8.60 43.20 -14.99
CA THR A 470 9.55 44.13 -14.36
C THR A 470 10.56 43.38 -13.51
N ASP A 471 11.70 43.99 -13.22
CA ASP A 471 12.77 43.37 -12.43
C ASP A 471 12.27 42.92 -11.05
N LYS A 472 11.43 43.74 -10.39
CA LYS A 472 10.75 43.34 -9.13
C LYS A 472 9.91 42.06 -9.29
N GLN A 473 9.18 41.89 -10.40
CA GLN A 473 8.41 40.67 -10.68
C GLN A 473 9.29 39.47 -11.04
N TRP A 474 10.49 39.71 -11.56
CA TRP A 474 11.48 38.68 -11.85
C TRP A 474 12.15 38.20 -10.56
N ASP A 475 12.74 39.13 -9.80
CA ASP A 475 13.50 38.86 -8.58
C ASP A 475 12.63 38.26 -7.48
N THR A 476 11.43 38.81 -7.23
CA THR A 476 10.48 38.24 -6.25
C THR A 476 10.16 36.77 -6.57
N MET A 477 10.00 36.45 -7.86
CA MET A 477 9.64 35.11 -8.31
C MET A 477 10.82 34.14 -8.23
N LEU A 478 12.05 34.57 -8.53
CA LEU A 478 13.24 33.75 -8.29
C LEU A 478 13.52 33.56 -6.80
N ALA A 479 13.33 34.61 -5.98
CA ALA A 479 13.54 34.56 -4.54
C ALA A 479 12.63 33.54 -3.85
N VAL A 480 11.31 33.61 -4.12
CA VAL A 480 10.30 32.73 -3.49
C VAL A 480 10.43 31.28 -3.97
N HIS A 481 10.72 31.05 -5.26
CA HIS A 481 10.67 29.70 -5.83
C HIS A 481 12.03 28.99 -5.92
N ASN A 482 13.16 29.70 -5.90
CA ASN A 482 14.51 29.09 -5.96
C ASN A 482 15.31 29.37 -4.68
N THR A 483 15.48 30.65 -4.33
CA THR A 483 16.37 31.07 -3.25
C THR A 483 15.88 30.59 -1.88
N ALA A 484 14.59 30.72 -1.60
CA ALA A 484 13.98 30.26 -0.35
C ALA A 484 14.09 28.72 -0.16
N PRO A 485 13.71 27.86 -1.13
CA PRO A 485 14.00 26.42 -1.07
C PRO A 485 15.47 26.07 -0.85
N PHE A 486 16.40 26.75 -1.51
CA PHE A 486 17.84 26.57 -1.27
C PHE A 486 18.25 26.94 0.15
N LYS A 487 17.84 28.11 0.65
CA LYS A 487 18.14 28.59 2.00
C LYS A 487 17.58 27.64 3.08
N LEU A 488 16.32 27.19 2.93
CA LEU A 488 15.69 26.24 3.86
C LEU A 488 16.41 24.88 3.90
N VAL A 489 16.77 24.33 2.74
CA VAL A 489 17.55 23.09 2.68
C VAL A 489 18.94 23.27 3.31
N ARG A 490 19.60 24.42 3.09
CA ARG A 490 20.90 24.75 3.68
C ARG A 490 20.83 24.83 5.21
N ALA A 491 19.84 25.52 5.78
CA ALA A 491 19.62 25.62 7.22
C ALA A 491 19.31 24.24 7.85
N ALA A 492 18.47 23.44 7.19
CA ALA A 492 18.12 22.10 7.63
C ALA A 492 19.24 21.06 7.47
N ALA A 493 20.33 21.37 6.75
CA ALA A 493 21.35 20.40 6.35
C ALA A 493 21.95 19.59 7.51
N LYS A 494 22.06 20.18 8.71
CA LYS A 494 22.54 19.50 9.94
C LYS A 494 21.64 18.35 10.43
N TYR A 495 20.36 18.35 10.07
CA TYR A 495 19.40 17.28 10.40
C TYR A 495 19.27 16.22 9.29
N PHE A 496 19.74 16.54 8.08
CA PHE A 496 19.69 15.66 6.91
C PHE A 496 21.03 14.94 6.65
N ARG A 497 22.16 15.58 6.92
CA ARG A 497 23.52 15.04 6.70
C ARG A 497 24.01 14.20 7.88
N VAL A 498 23.18 13.24 8.30
CA VAL A 498 23.45 12.31 9.43
C VAL A 498 23.44 10.86 8.96
N LYS A 499 23.94 9.94 9.79
CA LYS A 499 24.11 8.51 9.46
C LYS A 499 23.39 7.58 10.46
N ASP A 500 22.17 7.95 10.83
CA ASP A 500 21.30 7.15 11.71
C ASP A 500 20.49 6.07 10.95
N GLY A 501 20.49 6.11 9.61
CA GLY A 501 19.75 5.19 8.75
C GLY A 501 18.27 5.54 8.57
N GLU A 502 17.78 6.64 9.14
CA GLU A 502 16.37 7.02 9.00
C GLU A 502 16.06 7.64 7.63
N PRO A 503 14.91 7.31 7.01
CA PRO A 503 14.58 7.77 5.67
C PRO A 503 14.37 9.28 5.64
N ARG A 504 15.00 9.95 4.67
CA ARG A 504 14.92 11.41 4.51
C ARG A 504 14.68 11.81 3.06
N VAL A 505 13.88 12.86 2.87
CA VAL A 505 13.47 13.29 1.53
C VAL A 505 13.17 14.79 1.43
N ILE A 506 13.69 15.43 0.39
CA ILE A 506 13.44 16.84 0.05
C ILE A 506 12.64 16.91 -1.25
N ILE A 507 11.40 17.39 -1.16
CA ILE A 507 10.43 17.44 -2.25
C ILE A 507 10.24 18.88 -2.72
N ASN A 508 10.60 19.18 -3.96
CA ASN A 508 10.42 20.50 -4.56
C ASN A 508 9.19 20.52 -5.48
N ILE A 509 8.28 21.47 -5.29
CA ILE A 509 7.09 21.59 -6.14
C ILE A 509 7.40 22.46 -7.37
N SER A 510 7.48 21.80 -8.52
CA SER A 510 7.53 22.41 -9.86
C SER A 510 6.13 22.48 -10.48
N SER A 511 6.04 22.84 -11.76
CA SER A 511 4.80 22.93 -12.54
C SER A 511 5.07 22.53 -13.99
N THR A 512 4.04 22.15 -14.76
CA THR A 512 4.14 22.00 -16.22
C THR A 512 4.78 23.21 -16.91
N SER A 513 4.63 24.43 -16.37
CA SER A 513 5.27 25.64 -16.89
C SER A 513 6.80 25.63 -16.75
N GLY A 514 7.35 24.94 -15.75
CA GLY A 514 8.79 24.76 -15.56
C GLY A 514 9.40 23.64 -16.41
N ILE A 515 8.58 22.86 -17.12
CA ILE A 515 9.02 21.73 -17.96
C ILE A 515 8.81 22.00 -19.45
N HIS A 516 7.74 22.73 -19.81
CA HIS A 516 7.35 22.99 -21.21
C HIS A 516 7.27 24.50 -21.54
N GLY A 517 7.58 25.37 -20.58
CA GLY A 517 7.22 26.79 -20.64
C GLY A 517 5.72 27.04 -20.49
N ASN A 518 5.36 28.32 -20.37
CA ASN A 518 3.99 28.81 -20.58
C ASN A 518 4.05 30.28 -21.01
N ALA A 519 3.16 30.70 -21.92
CA ALA A 519 3.10 32.07 -22.39
C ALA A 519 2.72 33.01 -21.25
N GLY A 520 3.48 34.10 -21.08
CA GLY A 520 3.27 35.05 -19.98
C GLY A 520 3.86 34.63 -18.63
N GLN A 521 4.71 33.58 -18.57
CA GLN A 521 5.26 33.04 -17.32
C GLN A 521 6.78 32.85 -17.33
N ALA A 522 7.57 33.72 -17.98
CA ALA A 522 9.01 33.50 -18.15
C ALA A 522 9.77 33.39 -16.81
N ASN A 523 9.46 34.27 -15.86
CA ASN A 523 9.97 34.24 -14.48
C ASN A 523 9.59 32.94 -13.73
N TYR A 524 8.31 32.56 -13.75
CA TYR A 524 7.82 31.34 -13.09
C TYR A 524 8.33 30.06 -13.75
N ALA A 525 8.45 30.03 -15.08
CA ALA A 525 9.00 28.91 -15.83
C ALA A 525 10.49 28.70 -15.52
N LEU A 526 11.30 29.77 -15.55
CA LEU A 526 12.71 29.69 -15.16
C LEU A 526 12.87 29.21 -13.71
N ALA A 527 12.06 29.72 -12.78
CA ALA A 527 12.13 29.30 -11.39
C ALA A 527 11.73 27.82 -11.22
N LYS A 528 10.59 27.41 -11.77
CA LYS A 528 10.09 26.03 -11.69
C LYS A 528 10.97 25.04 -12.49
N ALA A 529 11.80 25.50 -13.42
CA ALA A 529 12.90 24.72 -14.00
C ALA A 529 14.13 24.68 -13.07
N GLY A 530 14.51 25.79 -12.45
CA GLY A 530 15.68 25.89 -11.56
C GLY A 530 15.65 24.92 -10.38
N VAL A 531 14.48 24.69 -9.78
CA VAL A 531 14.32 23.69 -8.70
C VAL A 531 14.58 22.24 -9.14
N VAL A 532 14.46 21.92 -10.44
CA VAL A 532 14.85 20.60 -10.99
C VAL A 532 16.37 20.43 -10.92
N GLY A 533 17.13 21.49 -11.18
CA GLY A 533 18.58 21.52 -11.01
C GLY A 533 18.97 21.31 -9.55
N LEU A 534 18.38 22.09 -8.63
CA LEU A 534 18.61 21.99 -7.19
C LEU A 534 18.32 20.57 -6.65
N THR A 535 17.19 19.98 -7.03
CA THR A 535 16.84 18.58 -6.71
C THR A 535 17.91 17.60 -7.15
N LYS A 536 18.41 17.72 -8.39
CA LYS A 536 19.41 16.80 -8.96
C LYS A 536 20.78 16.94 -8.29
N THR A 537 21.14 18.15 -7.86
CA THR A 537 22.35 18.40 -7.06
C THR A 537 22.23 17.77 -5.68
N ILE A 538 21.17 18.05 -4.92
CA ILE A 538 20.95 17.48 -3.57
C ILE A 538 20.96 15.94 -3.61
N ALA A 539 20.29 15.34 -4.59
CA ALA A 539 20.25 13.89 -4.77
C ALA A 539 21.64 13.26 -4.98
N LYS A 540 22.54 13.95 -5.70
CA LYS A 540 23.92 13.50 -5.94
C LYS A 540 24.84 13.75 -4.76
N GLU A 541 24.70 14.88 -4.07
CA GLU A 541 25.57 15.22 -2.93
C GLU A 541 25.23 14.41 -1.67
N TRP A 542 23.93 14.29 -1.32
CA TRP A 542 23.54 13.77 -0.02
C TRP A 542 23.04 12.32 -0.07
N GLY A 543 22.65 11.81 -1.24
CA GLY A 543 22.25 10.42 -1.45
C GLY A 543 23.35 9.42 -1.06
N PRO A 544 24.56 9.47 -1.63
CA PRO A 544 25.60 8.47 -1.39
C PRO A 544 26.13 8.43 0.06
N ALA A 545 26.16 9.57 0.74
CA ALA A 545 26.78 9.69 2.07
C ALA A 545 25.77 9.59 3.24
N PHE A 546 24.49 9.90 3.02
CA PHE A 546 23.47 10.05 4.07
C PHE A 546 22.11 9.41 3.73
N GLY A 547 21.95 8.80 2.55
CA GLY A 547 20.69 8.19 2.12
C GLY A 547 19.56 9.18 1.81
N VAL A 548 19.85 10.49 1.77
CA VAL A 548 18.83 11.52 1.53
C VAL A 548 18.37 11.48 0.08
N ARG A 549 17.06 11.33 -0.12
CA ARG A 549 16.42 11.46 -1.43
C ARG A 549 16.09 12.93 -1.72
N SER A 550 16.12 13.35 -2.98
CA SER A 550 15.43 14.58 -3.39
C SER A 550 14.71 14.38 -4.70
N ASN A 551 13.49 14.89 -4.82
CA ASN A 551 12.68 14.76 -6.03
C ASN A 551 11.89 16.04 -6.30
N THR A 552 11.52 16.26 -7.55
CA THR A 552 10.63 17.34 -7.98
C THR A 552 9.28 16.77 -8.40
N ILE A 553 8.18 17.43 -8.03
CA ILE A 553 6.83 17.10 -8.51
C ILE A 553 6.34 18.24 -9.40
N ALA A 554 6.07 17.96 -10.67
CA ALA A 554 5.61 18.95 -11.65
C ALA A 554 4.09 18.84 -11.86
N PHE A 555 3.33 19.71 -11.19
CA PHE A 555 1.87 19.72 -11.30
C PHE A 555 1.37 20.33 -12.61
N GLY A 556 0.32 19.71 -13.17
CA GLY A 556 -0.51 20.27 -14.23
C GLY A 556 -1.64 21.14 -13.67
N HIS A 557 -2.86 20.97 -14.19
CA HIS A 557 -4.03 21.72 -13.71
C HIS A 557 -4.59 21.07 -12.42
N VAL A 558 -4.24 21.63 -11.26
CA VAL A 558 -4.84 21.31 -9.95
C VAL A 558 -5.80 22.43 -9.56
N GLN A 559 -7.02 22.11 -9.08
CA GLN A 559 -8.03 23.10 -8.69
C GLN A 559 -7.62 23.85 -7.41
N THR A 560 -7.19 25.10 -7.53
CA THR A 560 -6.72 25.95 -6.42
C THR A 560 -7.01 27.42 -6.70
N ARG A 561 -6.76 28.32 -5.74
CA ARG A 561 -6.82 29.78 -5.96
C ARG A 561 -5.90 30.30 -7.07
N LEU A 562 -4.82 29.58 -7.40
CA LEU A 562 -3.87 29.92 -8.47
C LEU A 562 -4.38 29.55 -9.87
N THR A 563 -5.32 28.60 -9.96
CA THR A 563 -5.89 28.10 -11.22
C THR A 563 -7.37 28.47 -11.42
N ALA A 564 -8.03 28.95 -10.37
CA ALA A 564 -9.34 29.58 -10.44
C ALA A 564 -9.34 30.82 -11.36
N ALA A 565 -10.53 31.25 -11.76
CA ALA A 565 -10.70 32.48 -12.55
C ALA A 565 -10.15 33.70 -11.79
N LYS A 566 -9.28 34.48 -12.44
CA LYS A 566 -8.65 35.69 -11.89
C LYS A 566 -9.68 36.74 -11.45
N GLU A 567 -10.83 36.72 -12.11
CA GLU A 567 -12.02 37.52 -11.83
C GLU A 567 -12.65 37.22 -10.46
N LYS A 568 -12.30 36.10 -9.80
CA LYS A 568 -12.69 35.80 -8.40
C LYS A 568 -11.89 36.58 -7.34
N GLY A 569 -10.99 37.48 -7.73
CA GLY A 569 -10.32 38.40 -6.79
C GLY A 569 -9.40 37.71 -5.78
N ALA A 570 -8.74 36.62 -6.17
CA ALA A 570 -7.71 36.02 -5.33
C ALA A 570 -6.43 36.88 -5.40
N PHE A 571 -5.87 37.25 -4.25
CA PHE A 571 -4.63 38.01 -4.17
C PHE A 571 -3.60 37.32 -3.26
N ILE A 572 -2.34 37.70 -3.39
CA ILE A 572 -1.33 37.58 -2.34
C ILE A 572 -0.69 38.95 -2.13
N THR A 573 -0.47 39.32 -0.87
CA THR A 573 0.26 40.53 -0.50
C THR A 573 1.74 40.14 -0.35
N THR A 574 2.65 40.80 -1.05
CA THR A 574 4.10 40.66 -0.80
C THR A 574 4.47 41.30 0.54
N PRO A 575 5.67 41.04 1.11
CA PRO A 575 6.13 41.71 2.34
C PRO A 575 6.02 43.24 2.27
N ASP A 576 6.45 43.84 1.17
CA ASP A 576 6.30 45.26 0.82
C ASP A 576 4.87 45.67 0.41
N GLY A 577 3.84 45.01 0.96
CA GLY A 577 2.42 45.38 0.81
C GLY A 577 1.83 45.25 -0.61
N THR A 578 2.60 44.78 -1.60
CA THR A 578 2.18 44.80 -3.00
C THR A 578 1.16 43.68 -3.26
N LYS A 579 -0.06 44.02 -3.68
CA LYS A 579 -1.13 43.03 -3.95
C LYS A 579 -0.99 42.44 -5.36
N VAL A 580 -0.54 41.20 -5.43
CA VAL A 580 -0.42 40.42 -6.67
C VAL A 580 -1.74 39.66 -6.94
N ALA A 581 -2.37 39.95 -8.08
CA ALA A 581 -3.62 39.29 -8.51
C ALA A 581 -3.35 37.90 -9.10
N LEU A 582 -3.95 36.88 -8.49
CA LEU A 582 -3.77 35.45 -8.77
C LEU A 582 -4.95 34.87 -9.56
N GLY A 583 -4.72 33.71 -10.17
CA GLY A 583 -5.71 33.02 -10.99
C GLY A 583 -5.48 33.20 -12.49
N ILE A 584 -6.13 32.33 -13.27
CA ILE A 584 -6.05 32.30 -14.73
C ILE A 584 -7.16 33.21 -15.29
N PRO A 585 -6.89 34.06 -16.30
CA PRO A 585 -7.92 34.90 -16.90
C PRO A 585 -9.12 34.07 -17.40
N GLY A 586 -10.35 34.50 -17.10
CA GLY A 586 -11.57 33.73 -17.36
C GLY A 586 -11.73 33.34 -18.83
N LYS A 587 -11.38 34.23 -19.77
CA LYS A 587 -11.36 33.93 -21.22
C LYS A 587 -10.44 32.76 -21.57
N GLN A 588 -9.34 32.58 -20.85
CA GLN A 588 -8.40 31.45 -21.03
C GLN A 588 -8.86 30.17 -20.32
N LEU A 589 -9.73 30.28 -19.30
CA LEU A 589 -10.40 29.11 -18.71
C LEU A 589 -11.53 28.61 -19.61
N GLU A 590 -12.35 29.50 -20.16
CA GLU A 590 -13.38 29.12 -21.13
C GLU A 590 -12.78 28.56 -22.42
N SER A 591 -11.64 29.10 -22.92
CA SER A 591 -10.93 28.52 -24.06
C SER A 591 -10.27 27.16 -23.79
N ARG A 592 -10.18 26.74 -22.52
CA ARG A 592 -9.76 25.38 -22.14
C ARG A 592 -10.94 24.43 -21.98
N LYS A 593 -12.18 24.93 -21.97
CA LYS A 593 -13.38 24.08 -21.98
C LYS A 593 -13.68 23.63 -23.39
N GLY A 594 -13.98 22.35 -23.56
CA GLY A 594 -14.63 21.87 -24.78
C GLY A 594 -15.98 22.58 -24.96
N GLY A 595 -16.18 23.25 -26.08
CA GLY A 595 -17.40 24.03 -26.34
C GLY A 595 -18.68 23.19 -26.25
N ALA A 596 -19.78 23.81 -25.81
CA ALA A 596 -21.00 23.12 -25.37
C ALA A 596 -21.58 22.13 -26.40
N GLY A 597 -21.92 20.94 -25.92
CA GLY A 597 -22.51 19.83 -26.66
C GLY A 597 -22.35 18.53 -25.89
N GLU A 598 -23.34 17.65 -25.94
CA GLU A 598 -23.52 16.52 -24.99
C GLU A 598 -22.41 15.44 -24.97
N GLN A 599 -21.44 15.53 -25.88
CA GLN A 599 -20.35 14.55 -26.03
C GLN A 599 -18.94 15.16 -26.11
N LYS A 600 -18.75 16.44 -25.73
CA LYS A 600 -17.41 17.06 -25.69
C LYS A 600 -16.76 16.96 -24.30
N GLN A 601 -15.53 16.46 -24.25
CA GLN A 601 -14.71 16.47 -23.03
C GLN A 601 -14.48 17.91 -22.54
N THR A 602 -14.73 18.13 -21.25
CA THR A 602 -14.63 19.46 -20.61
C THR A 602 -13.20 19.99 -20.56
N TYR A 603 -12.17 19.16 -20.68
CA TYR A 603 -10.76 19.56 -20.74
C TYR A 603 -10.02 18.73 -21.80
N PRO A 604 -10.10 19.08 -23.10
CA PRO A 604 -9.58 18.26 -24.19
C PRO A 604 -8.04 18.20 -24.25
N ASP A 605 -7.35 19.09 -23.52
CA ASP A 605 -5.90 19.08 -23.36
C ASP A 605 -5.41 18.23 -22.16
N ILE A 606 -6.34 17.60 -21.42
CA ILE A 606 -6.05 16.68 -20.32
C ILE A 606 -6.66 15.31 -20.66
N PRO A 607 -5.88 14.27 -20.96
CA PRO A 607 -6.37 12.92 -21.25
C PRO A 607 -7.30 12.30 -20.19
N LEU A 608 -7.14 12.62 -18.90
CA LEU A 608 -8.09 12.24 -17.85
C LEU A 608 -9.42 13.04 -17.85
N GLY A 609 -9.59 13.99 -18.77
CA GLY A 609 -10.82 14.76 -18.99
C GLY A 609 -11.16 15.82 -17.94
N ARG A 610 -10.34 15.98 -16.89
CA ARG A 610 -10.58 16.88 -15.75
C ARG A 610 -9.27 17.37 -15.12
N PRO A 611 -9.26 18.52 -14.41
CA PRO A 611 -8.20 18.88 -13.48
C PRO A 611 -8.17 17.93 -12.27
N ALA A 612 -7.05 17.95 -11.53
CA ALA A 612 -6.89 17.24 -10.27
C ALA A 612 -7.40 18.07 -9.07
N SER A 613 -7.81 17.41 -7.99
CA SER A 613 -8.06 18.08 -6.70
C SER A 613 -6.76 18.34 -5.92
N PRO A 614 -6.76 19.26 -4.93
CA PRO A 614 -5.63 19.43 -4.01
C PRO A 614 -5.25 18.16 -3.24
N GLU A 615 -6.23 17.30 -2.96
CA GLU A 615 -6.05 15.99 -2.31
C GLU A 615 -5.33 14.99 -3.23
N GLU A 616 -5.67 14.95 -4.52
CA GLU A 616 -4.94 14.14 -5.52
C GLU A 616 -3.50 14.62 -5.70
N ALA A 617 -3.29 15.95 -5.66
CA ALA A 617 -1.96 16.53 -5.64
C ALA A 617 -1.19 16.09 -4.38
N ALA A 618 -1.79 16.22 -3.19
CA ALA A 618 -1.21 15.78 -1.92
C ALA A 618 -0.84 14.29 -1.90
N LYS A 619 -1.68 13.41 -2.46
CA LYS A 619 -1.39 11.97 -2.59
C LYS A 619 -0.12 11.69 -3.40
N SER A 620 0.20 12.51 -4.41
CA SER A 620 1.49 12.39 -5.12
C SER A 620 2.68 12.84 -4.27
N VAL A 621 2.51 13.84 -3.40
CA VAL A 621 3.56 14.27 -2.44
C VAL A 621 3.79 13.18 -1.39
N LEU A 622 2.73 12.56 -0.88
CA LEU A 622 2.81 11.40 0.02
C LEU A 622 3.55 10.23 -0.62
N ALA A 623 3.21 9.86 -1.86
CA ALA A 623 3.89 8.77 -2.55
C ALA A 623 5.40 8.99 -2.60
N VAL A 624 5.85 10.20 -2.97
CA VAL A 624 7.27 10.58 -3.01
C VAL A 624 7.92 10.61 -1.62
N ALA A 625 7.19 11.07 -0.59
CA ALA A 625 7.67 11.09 0.78
C ALA A 625 7.85 9.67 1.36
N SER A 626 6.90 8.79 1.09
CA SER A 626 6.82 7.43 1.63
C SER A 626 7.97 6.51 1.18
N PRO A 627 8.17 5.36 1.87
CA PRO A 627 9.15 4.35 1.43
C PRO A 627 8.79 3.66 0.11
N LEU A 628 7.59 3.87 -0.44
CA LEU A 628 7.22 3.39 -1.79
C LEU A 628 8.11 4.01 -2.88
N PHE A 629 8.66 5.20 -2.63
CA PHE A 629 9.62 5.89 -3.51
C PHE A 629 11.07 5.82 -2.97
N SER A 630 11.38 4.83 -2.13
CA SER A 630 12.71 4.62 -1.53
C SER A 630 13.85 4.52 -2.54
N TYR A 631 13.61 4.00 -3.75
CA TYR A 631 14.59 3.93 -4.84
C TYR A 631 14.42 5.02 -5.92
N VAL A 632 13.71 6.11 -5.60
CA VAL A 632 13.50 7.25 -6.51
C VAL A 632 14.14 8.51 -5.93
N THR A 633 15.14 9.05 -6.64
CA THR A 633 15.86 10.28 -6.28
C THR A 633 16.42 10.95 -7.54
N GLY A 634 16.56 12.28 -7.53
CA GLY A 634 16.96 13.12 -8.66
C GLY A 634 15.85 13.36 -9.70
N GLU A 635 14.65 12.81 -9.51
CA GLU A 635 13.64 12.71 -10.55
C GLU A 635 12.61 13.85 -10.60
N THR A 636 11.91 13.96 -11.73
CA THR A 636 10.86 14.96 -11.94
C THR A 636 9.54 14.32 -12.36
N ILE A 637 8.64 14.19 -11.40
CA ILE A 637 7.42 13.39 -11.50
C ILE A 637 6.28 14.29 -12.03
N ARG A 638 5.84 14.01 -13.26
CA ARG A 638 4.78 14.78 -13.96
C ARG A 638 3.39 14.36 -13.47
N VAL A 639 2.74 15.20 -12.65
CA VAL A 639 1.40 14.97 -12.09
C VAL A 639 0.40 15.86 -12.85
N THR A 640 0.05 15.45 -14.07
CA THR A 640 -0.58 16.33 -15.07
C THR A 640 -1.91 15.83 -15.63
N GLY A 641 -2.39 14.66 -15.22
CA GLY A 641 -3.55 14.00 -15.83
C GLY A 641 -3.33 13.60 -17.31
N GLY A 642 -2.06 13.44 -17.71
CA GLY A 642 -1.65 13.20 -19.11
C GLY A 642 -1.44 14.48 -19.93
N ARG A 643 -1.67 15.67 -19.37
CA ARG A 643 -1.40 16.94 -20.06
C ARG A 643 0.10 17.06 -20.36
N ASN A 644 0.42 17.43 -21.59
CA ASN A 644 1.79 17.49 -22.13
C ASN A 644 2.59 16.19 -21.92
N MET A 645 1.96 15.01 -22.13
CA MET A 645 2.60 13.70 -21.94
C MET A 645 3.66 13.37 -23.00
#